data_AF-A0A246FM04-F1
#
_entry.id   AF-A0A246FM04-F1
#
_cell.length_a   1.000
_cell.length_b   1.000
_cell.length_c   1.000
_cell.angle_alpha   90.00
_cell.angle_beta   90.00
_cell.angle_gamma   90.00
#
_symmetry.space_group_name_H-M   'P 1'
#
loop_
_entity.id
_entity.type
_entity.pdbx_description
1 polymer ?
#
loop_
_entity_poly.entity_id
_entity_poly.type
_entity_poly.pdbx_seq_one_letter_code
_entity_poly.pdbx_strand_id
1 'polypeptide(L)'
;MSELPQRYTVTAALPYANGPVHIGHLAGVYLPADIYTRYLRAQQRDVKFICGSDEHGVPITIRAQKEGVTPQQVVDKYHTLIGDSFRDFGVSFDIYSRTSSETHAETASDFFLKLHADGKFIEQVSEQYYDEQADQFLADRYIVGTCPNCGNDNAYGDQCEKCGTSLSPTELINPRSMLSGNHPVLRETKHWYLPLDQYEPWLREWIVEGHKQDWKANVYGQCKSWIDQGLHPRAVTRDLDWGVPVPVPGGEGKVLYVWFDAPIGYISATKDLLPDGAWEPYWKDAGTKLVHFIGKDNIVFHCIIFPAMLKAHGDYILPDNVPANEFLNLEGDKISTSRNWAVWLHEYLQDFPGQADVLRYVLCANAPETKDNDFTWKDFQARNNNELVANLGNFVNRAVVLTHKFFAGQVPAAVGFTTEDEDVLRQLGEFPARIGELLENYRFRDALNELMNLSRLGNKYLADQEPWKLIKTDEARTGTVLHVSLQLTAAFVTLLEPFLPEAAARLGRMLNTEKGTWPEAGRPDALPTGHQLAEAALLFTKIEDATVEAQVQKLLDTKKANELAAAVSAPAKDDISFEQFQTMDLRIGTIVAAEKVAKTKKLLKLSVDLGFDEPRTIVSGIAEHFLPEALVGQQVQVLLNLAPREIKGIQSQGMLLMAENADGVLSLMQPSSAVRPGSSVA
;
A
#
# COMPACT_ATOMS: atom_id res chain seq x y z
N MET A 1 -2.87 5.70 -39.65
CA MET A 1 -3.69 5.66 -38.43
C MET A 1 -3.90 4.19 -38.16
N SER A 2 -3.40 3.64 -37.05
CA SER A 2 -3.81 2.28 -36.66
C SER A 2 -5.33 2.32 -36.44
N GLU A 3 -6.02 1.28 -36.89
CA GLU A 3 -7.44 1.14 -36.58
C GLU A 3 -7.63 1.10 -35.06
N LEU A 4 -8.69 1.75 -34.57
CA LEU A 4 -9.03 1.71 -33.15
C LEU A 4 -9.37 0.26 -32.76
N PRO A 5 -8.91 -0.22 -31.59
CA PRO A 5 -9.29 -1.54 -31.10
C PRO A 5 -10.81 -1.70 -31.02
N GLN A 6 -11.31 -2.89 -31.33
CA GLN A 6 -12.73 -3.21 -31.18
C GLN A 6 -13.11 -3.31 -29.71
N ARG A 7 -12.19 -3.79 -28.87
CA ARG A 7 -12.39 -4.05 -27.43
C ARG A 7 -11.14 -3.75 -26.63
N TYR A 8 -11.32 -3.58 -25.33
CA TYR A 8 -10.25 -3.37 -24.36
C TYR A 8 -10.41 -4.34 -23.20
N THR A 9 -9.33 -5.02 -22.87
CA THR A 9 -9.21 -5.80 -21.63
C THR A 9 -8.19 -5.09 -20.76
N VAL A 10 -8.65 -4.51 -19.67
CA VAL A 10 -7.80 -3.81 -18.70
C VAL A 10 -7.70 -4.67 -17.46
N THR A 11 -6.48 -4.94 -16.99
CA THR A 11 -6.28 -5.60 -15.70
C THR A 11 -5.48 -4.72 -14.76
N ALA A 12 -5.69 -4.91 -13.46
CA ALA A 12 -4.82 -4.40 -12.41
C ALA A 12 -4.19 -5.58 -11.66
N ALA A 13 -2.91 -5.46 -11.30
CA ALA A 13 -2.19 -6.48 -10.53
C ALA A 13 -3.03 -7.02 -9.37
N LEU A 14 -3.18 -8.34 -9.26
CA LEU A 14 -3.94 -8.97 -8.17
C LEU A 14 -3.27 -8.65 -6.83
N PRO A 15 -3.94 -7.99 -5.85
CA PRO A 15 -3.40 -7.84 -4.51
C PRO A 15 -3.34 -9.18 -3.79
N TYR A 16 -2.23 -9.39 -3.09
CA TYR A 16 -2.01 -10.58 -2.28
C TYR A 16 -2.89 -10.57 -1.01
N ALA A 17 -3.67 -11.63 -0.77
CA ALA A 17 -4.68 -11.71 0.29
C ALA A 17 -4.11 -12.08 1.67
N ASN A 18 -3.01 -11.46 2.09
CA ASN A 18 -2.39 -11.68 3.40
C ASN A 18 -2.38 -10.43 4.31
N GLY A 19 -2.98 -9.34 3.82
CA GLY A 19 -3.00 -8.05 4.50
C GLY A 19 -3.88 -7.03 3.77
N PRO A 20 -4.22 -5.90 4.41
CA PRO A 20 -4.95 -4.82 3.77
C PRO A 20 -4.12 -4.12 2.69
N VAL A 21 -4.79 -3.41 1.78
CA VAL A 21 -4.13 -2.54 0.80
C VAL A 21 -3.84 -1.16 1.41
N HIS A 22 -2.69 -0.58 1.04
CA HIS A 22 -2.27 0.77 1.44
C HIS A 22 -2.19 1.72 0.24
N ILE A 23 -2.03 3.02 0.50
CA ILE A 23 -1.96 4.08 -0.51
C ILE A 23 -0.93 3.84 -1.63
N GLY A 24 0.20 3.20 -1.33
CA GLY A 24 1.20 2.84 -2.34
C GLY A 24 0.67 1.87 -3.39
N HIS A 25 -0.17 0.89 -3.02
CA HIS A 25 -0.77 -0.01 -4.00
C HIS A 25 -1.79 0.74 -4.88
N LEU A 26 -2.55 1.68 -4.30
CA LEU A 26 -3.52 2.51 -5.02
C LEU A 26 -2.85 3.38 -6.07
N ALA A 27 -1.82 4.16 -5.67
CA ALA A 27 -1.09 5.05 -6.57
C ALA A 27 -0.31 4.29 -7.65
N GLY A 28 0.21 3.11 -7.31
CA GLY A 28 0.99 2.29 -8.22
C GLY A 28 0.16 1.61 -9.30
N VAL A 29 -1.02 1.09 -8.95
CA VAL A 29 -1.73 0.10 -9.78
C VAL A 29 -3.19 0.50 -10.01
N TYR A 30 -3.97 0.59 -8.94
CA TYR A 30 -5.43 0.54 -9.06
C TYR A 30 -6.04 1.86 -9.51
N LEU A 31 -5.54 2.98 -8.99
CA LEU A 31 -6.01 4.31 -9.37
C LEU A 31 -5.75 4.63 -10.86
N PRO A 32 -4.52 4.46 -11.41
CA PRO A 32 -4.30 4.72 -12.83
C PRO A 32 -5.12 3.78 -13.74
N ALA A 33 -5.29 2.52 -13.35
CA ALA A 33 -6.14 1.56 -14.09
C ALA A 33 -7.62 2.00 -14.11
N ASP A 34 -8.13 2.47 -12.97
CA ASP A 34 -9.50 2.96 -12.85
C ASP A 34 -9.72 4.25 -13.65
N ILE A 35 -8.79 5.20 -13.58
CA ILE A 35 -8.83 6.44 -14.39
C ILE A 35 -8.88 6.09 -15.88
N TYR A 36 -7.99 5.20 -16.34
CA TYR A 36 -7.95 4.80 -17.74
C TYR A 36 -9.26 4.13 -18.19
N THR A 37 -9.77 3.20 -17.38
CA THR A 37 -11.02 2.48 -17.68
C THR A 37 -12.21 3.43 -17.75
N ARG A 38 -12.35 4.35 -16.79
CA ARG A 38 -13.41 5.35 -16.77
C ARG A 38 -13.37 6.26 -18.00
N TYR A 39 -12.18 6.67 -18.41
CA TYR A 39 -11.98 7.39 -19.67
C TYR A 39 -12.43 6.58 -20.90
N LEU A 40 -12.05 5.30 -21.00
CA LEU A 40 -12.49 4.42 -22.09
C LEU A 40 -14.03 4.30 -22.13
N ARG A 41 -14.68 4.15 -20.96
CA ARG A 41 -16.14 4.11 -20.84
C ARG A 41 -16.79 5.43 -21.27
N ALA A 42 -16.22 6.56 -20.89
CA ALA A 42 -16.71 7.89 -21.30
C ALA A 42 -16.56 8.12 -22.82
N GLN A 43 -15.59 7.47 -23.46
CA GLN A 43 -15.43 7.39 -24.91
C GLN A 43 -16.36 6.35 -25.58
N GLN A 44 -17.26 5.73 -24.81
CA GLN A 44 -18.18 4.66 -25.26
C GLN A 44 -17.48 3.44 -25.85
N ARG A 45 -16.27 3.12 -25.38
CA ARG A 45 -15.52 1.92 -25.81
C ARG A 45 -15.98 0.68 -25.04
N ASP A 46 -15.94 -0.47 -25.71
CA ASP A 46 -16.14 -1.78 -25.07
C ASP A 46 -14.90 -2.12 -24.25
N VAL A 47 -15.01 -1.99 -22.93
CA VAL A 47 -13.93 -2.26 -21.98
C VAL A 47 -14.40 -3.18 -20.86
N LYS A 48 -13.55 -4.13 -20.46
CA LYS A 48 -13.67 -4.91 -19.24
C LYS A 48 -12.49 -4.67 -18.33
N PHE A 49 -12.76 -4.24 -17.11
CA PHE A 49 -11.77 -3.97 -16.08
C PHE A 49 -11.78 -5.06 -15.02
N ILE A 50 -10.73 -5.88 -15.04
CA ILE A 50 -10.65 -7.15 -14.34
C ILE A 50 -9.60 -7.07 -13.22
N CYS A 51 -9.98 -7.51 -12.03
CA CYS A 51 -9.07 -7.69 -10.91
C CYS A 51 -9.59 -8.81 -9.99
N GLY A 52 -8.87 -9.08 -8.91
CA GLY A 52 -9.24 -10.05 -7.90
C GLY A 52 -8.14 -10.24 -6.87
N SER A 53 -8.38 -11.03 -5.85
CA SER A 53 -7.34 -11.35 -4.85
C SER A 53 -6.45 -12.51 -5.32
N ASP A 54 -5.13 -12.35 -5.16
CA ASP A 54 -4.18 -13.47 -5.23
C ASP A 54 -4.14 -14.16 -3.88
N GLU A 55 -4.63 -15.40 -3.85
CA GLU A 55 -4.96 -16.17 -2.67
C GLU A 55 -4.10 -17.44 -2.50
N HIS A 56 -3.03 -17.63 -3.28
CA HIS A 56 -2.16 -18.81 -3.15
C HIS A 56 -0.72 -18.46 -2.77
N GLY A 57 0.01 -19.41 -2.17
CA GLY A 57 1.44 -19.28 -1.84
C GLY A 57 1.79 -19.11 -0.35
N VAL A 58 3.10 -19.14 -0.08
CA VAL A 58 3.68 -19.25 1.29
C VAL A 58 3.33 -18.08 2.22
N PRO A 59 3.32 -16.81 1.80
CA PRO A 59 2.99 -15.74 2.75
C PRO A 59 1.56 -15.84 3.33
N ILE A 60 0.62 -16.53 2.68
CA ILE A 60 -0.72 -16.80 3.23
C ILE A 60 -0.65 -17.88 4.30
N THR A 61 0.09 -18.96 4.09
CA THR A 61 0.25 -20.02 5.09
C THR A 61 0.99 -19.50 6.33
N ILE A 62 2.00 -18.64 6.17
CA ILE A 62 2.67 -17.94 7.28
C ILE A 62 1.66 -17.07 8.05
N ARG A 63 0.80 -16.32 7.35
CA ARG A 63 -0.20 -15.47 7.99
C ARG A 63 -1.22 -16.30 8.77
N ALA A 64 -1.69 -17.40 8.18
CA ALA A 64 -2.60 -18.37 8.80
C ALA A 64 -2.02 -18.95 10.09
N GLN A 65 -0.76 -19.38 10.07
CA GLN A 65 -0.04 -19.86 11.25
C GLN A 65 0.06 -18.77 12.34
N LYS A 66 0.43 -17.53 11.96
CA LYS A 66 0.55 -16.41 12.90
C LYS A 66 -0.78 -16.04 13.55
N GLU A 67 -1.89 -16.14 12.81
CA GLU A 67 -3.24 -15.86 13.32
C GLU A 67 -3.91 -17.07 14.00
N GLY A 68 -3.33 -18.27 13.91
CA GLY A 68 -3.91 -19.50 14.46
C GLY A 68 -5.17 -19.97 13.72
N VAL A 69 -5.26 -19.70 12.42
CA VAL A 69 -6.42 -20.02 11.56
C VAL A 69 -5.98 -20.78 10.30
N THR A 70 -6.92 -21.27 9.49
CA THR A 70 -6.61 -21.92 8.19
C THR A 70 -6.28 -20.90 7.10
N PRO A 71 -5.51 -21.28 6.05
CA PRO A 71 -5.29 -20.42 4.87
C PRO A 71 -6.58 -19.90 4.24
N GLN A 72 -7.61 -20.75 4.11
CA GLN A 72 -8.92 -20.34 3.58
C GLN A 72 -9.54 -19.20 4.40
N GLN A 73 -9.51 -19.29 5.73
CA GLN A 73 -10.03 -18.23 6.60
C GLN A 73 -9.26 -16.91 6.48
N VAL A 74 -7.93 -16.97 6.25
CA VAL A 74 -7.12 -15.77 5.99
C VAL A 74 -7.55 -15.09 4.70
N VAL A 75 -7.63 -15.86 3.60
CA VAL A 75 -7.96 -15.30 2.30
C VAL A 75 -9.40 -14.81 2.24
N ASP A 76 -10.36 -15.50 2.88
CA ASP A 76 -11.74 -15.03 2.97
C ASP A 76 -11.83 -13.67 3.66
N LYS A 77 -11.13 -13.51 4.79
CA LYS A 77 -11.07 -12.25 5.55
C LYS A 77 -10.48 -11.12 4.72
N TYR A 78 -9.33 -11.35 4.08
CA TYR A 78 -8.63 -10.30 3.34
C TYR A 78 -9.23 -10.01 1.98
N HIS A 79 -9.78 -11.01 1.28
CA HIS A 79 -10.54 -10.82 0.06
C HIS A 79 -11.72 -9.85 0.28
N THR A 80 -12.53 -10.10 1.31
CA THR A 80 -13.64 -9.22 1.68
C THR A 80 -13.14 -7.83 2.05
N LEU A 81 -12.14 -7.73 2.95
CA LEU A 81 -11.61 -6.42 3.38
C LEU A 81 -11.08 -5.58 2.21
N ILE A 82 -10.32 -6.19 1.30
CA ILE A 82 -9.72 -5.50 0.15
C ILE A 82 -10.81 -5.13 -0.86
N GLY A 83 -11.71 -6.06 -1.20
CA GLY A 83 -12.81 -5.81 -2.13
C GLY A 83 -13.74 -4.70 -1.65
N ASP A 84 -14.10 -4.72 -0.37
CA ASP A 84 -14.91 -3.66 0.26
C ASP A 84 -14.17 -2.32 0.24
N SER A 85 -12.88 -2.30 0.59
CA SER A 85 -12.06 -1.09 0.54
C SER A 85 -12.02 -0.48 -0.86
N PHE A 86 -11.86 -1.30 -1.91
CA PHE A 86 -11.86 -0.80 -3.29
C PHE A 86 -13.22 -0.24 -3.72
N ARG A 87 -14.30 -0.93 -3.36
CA ARG A 87 -15.67 -0.48 -3.67
C ARG A 87 -15.96 0.86 -2.99
N ASP A 88 -15.62 0.97 -1.71
CA ASP A 88 -15.84 2.18 -0.91
C ASP A 88 -14.90 3.34 -1.34
N PHE A 89 -13.72 3.03 -1.88
CA PHE A 89 -12.84 4.01 -2.53
C PHE A 89 -13.30 4.41 -3.95
N GLY A 90 -14.30 3.73 -4.50
CA GLY A 90 -14.85 4.00 -5.83
C GLY A 90 -14.03 3.45 -6.98
N VAL A 91 -13.31 2.33 -6.81
CA VAL A 91 -12.71 1.61 -7.94
C VAL A 91 -13.79 0.85 -8.71
N SER A 92 -13.82 1.02 -10.03
CA SER A 92 -14.91 0.58 -10.89
C SER A 92 -14.60 -0.71 -11.67
N PHE A 93 -14.13 -1.74 -10.96
CA PHE A 93 -13.95 -3.07 -11.55
C PHE A 93 -15.27 -3.59 -12.11
N ASP A 94 -15.24 -4.20 -13.30
CA ASP A 94 -16.37 -5.00 -13.78
C ASP A 94 -16.45 -6.33 -13.02
N ILE A 95 -15.31 -6.85 -12.56
CA ILE A 95 -15.24 -7.96 -11.61
C ILE A 95 -14.03 -7.81 -10.68
N TYR A 96 -14.25 -8.11 -9.40
CA TYR A 96 -13.21 -8.36 -8.40
C TYR A 96 -13.34 -9.82 -7.92
N SER A 97 -12.59 -10.73 -8.56
CA SER A 97 -12.67 -12.18 -8.30
C SER A 97 -11.62 -12.65 -7.29
N ARG A 98 -11.37 -13.96 -7.23
CA ARG A 98 -10.39 -14.60 -6.34
C ARG A 98 -9.76 -15.82 -6.98
N THR A 99 -8.48 -16.09 -6.71
CA THR A 99 -7.78 -17.25 -7.28
C THR A 99 -8.07 -18.57 -6.55
N SER A 100 -8.72 -18.57 -5.39
CA SER A 100 -9.18 -19.83 -4.76
C SER A 100 -10.52 -20.36 -5.32
N SER A 101 -11.08 -19.74 -6.36
CA SER A 101 -12.35 -20.17 -6.96
C SER A 101 -12.20 -21.46 -7.78
N GLU A 102 -13.33 -22.19 -7.94
CA GLU A 102 -13.38 -23.38 -8.78
C GLU A 102 -13.04 -23.06 -10.24
N THR A 103 -13.61 -21.99 -10.80
CA THR A 103 -13.29 -21.51 -12.16
C THR A 103 -11.79 -21.27 -12.35
N HIS A 104 -11.12 -20.73 -11.32
CA HIS A 104 -9.68 -20.52 -11.37
C HIS A 104 -8.91 -21.85 -11.36
N ALA A 105 -9.24 -22.75 -10.43
CA ALA A 105 -8.60 -24.05 -10.33
C ALA A 105 -8.73 -24.85 -11.64
N GLU A 106 -9.91 -24.86 -12.25
CA GLU A 106 -10.16 -25.48 -13.56
C GLU A 106 -9.33 -24.81 -14.66
N THR A 107 -9.39 -23.48 -14.76
CA THR A 107 -8.70 -22.73 -15.82
C THR A 107 -7.18 -22.87 -15.73
N ALA A 108 -6.60 -22.81 -14.53
CA ALA A 108 -5.17 -22.99 -14.31
C ALA A 108 -4.74 -24.43 -14.60
N SER A 109 -5.55 -25.42 -14.21
CA SER A 109 -5.33 -26.84 -14.51
C SER A 109 -5.36 -27.10 -16.02
N ASP A 110 -6.35 -26.58 -16.73
CA ASP A 110 -6.46 -26.70 -18.19
C ASP A 110 -5.27 -26.06 -18.91
N PHE A 111 -4.86 -24.88 -18.45
CA PHE A 111 -3.69 -24.19 -18.98
C PHE A 111 -2.43 -25.04 -18.80
N PHE A 112 -2.20 -25.58 -17.60
CA PHE A 112 -1.09 -26.50 -17.33
C PHE A 112 -1.14 -27.76 -18.21
N LEU A 113 -2.30 -28.42 -18.28
CA LEU A 113 -2.50 -29.63 -19.07
C LEU A 113 -2.21 -29.39 -20.55
N LYS A 114 -2.65 -28.25 -21.10
CA LYS A 114 -2.38 -27.87 -22.48
C LYS A 114 -0.88 -27.73 -22.75
N LEU A 115 -0.16 -26.97 -21.92
CA LEU A 115 1.29 -26.81 -22.07
C LEU A 115 2.04 -28.12 -21.89
N HIS A 116 1.60 -28.97 -20.95
CA HIS A 116 2.18 -30.29 -20.72
C HIS A 116 1.97 -31.21 -21.94
N ALA A 117 0.75 -31.30 -22.47
CA ALA A 117 0.42 -32.11 -23.64
C ALA A 117 1.19 -31.69 -24.89
N ASP A 118 1.46 -30.39 -25.03
CA ASP A 118 2.25 -29.83 -26.13
C ASP A 118 3.78 -29.94 -25.91
N GLY A 119 4.22 -30.57 -24.82
CA GLY A 119 5.64 -30.76 -24.50
C GLY A 119 6.38 -29.45 -24.19
N LYS A 120 5.69 -28.46 -23.61
CA LYS A 120 6.28 -27.13 -23.29
C LYS A 120 7.02 -27.07 -21.97
N PHE A 121 6.96 -28.12 -21.15
CA PHE A 121 7.66 -28.19 -19.86
C PHE A 121 8.88 -29.10 -19.89
N ILE A 122 9.89 -28.75 -19.09
CA ILE A 122 11.01 -29.62 -18.74
C ILE A 122 10.75 -30.20 -17.36
N GLU A 123 10.89 -31.51 -17.22
CA GLU A 123 10.82 -32.17 -15.92
C GLU A 123 12.23 -32.28 -15.32
N GLN A 124 12.38 -31.89 -14.05
CA GLN A 124 13.64 -32.05 -13.32
C GLN A 124 13.39 -32.66 -11.95
N VAL A 125 14.31 -33.51 -11.51
CA VAL A 125 14.35 -34.09 -10.17
C VAL A 125 15.48 -33.42 -9.40
N SER A 126 15.18 -32.95 -8.19
CA SER A 126 16.14 -32.28 -7.30
C SER A 126 15.93 -32.76 -5.87
N GLU A 127 16.97 -32.68 -5.04
CA GLU A 127 16.83 -32.90 -3.60
C GLU A 127 16.41 -31.61 -2.89
N GLN A 128 15.38 -31.69 -2.05
CA GLN A 128 14.93 -30.60 -1.19
C GLN A 128 14.78 -31.08 0.25
N TYR A 129 14.87 -30.16 1.20
CA TYR A 129 14.69 -30.48 2.61
C TYR A 129 13.23 -30.83 2.90
N TYR A 130 13.04 -31.86 3.71
CA TYR A 130 11.76 -32.41 4.12
C TYR A 130 11.73 -32.55 5.64
N ASP A 131 10.61 -32.13 6.23
CA ASP A 131 10.35 -32.30 7.65
C ASP A 131 9.47 -33.53 7.88
N GLU A 132 10.04 -34.58 8.46
CA GLU A 132 9.34 -35.85 8.69
C GLU A 132 8.24 -35.77 9.75
N GLN A 133 8.29 -34.77 10.63
CA GLN A 133 7.26 -34.56 11.64
C GLN A 133 6.12 -33.69 11.11
N ALA A 134 6.45 -32.67 10.32
CA ALA A 134 5.46 -31.82 9.66
C ALA A 134 4.92 -32.41 8.36
N ASP A 135 5.43 -33.59 7.94
CA ASP A 135 5.07 -34.37 6.76
C ASP A 135 5.09 -33.58 5.45
N GLN A 136 6.01 -32.62 5.31
CA GLN A 136 6.07 -31.72 4.15
C GLN A 136 7.49 -31.31 3.76
N PHE A 137 7.67 -30.96 2.49
CA PHE A 137 8.87 -30.27 2.03
C PHE A 137 8.93 -28.85 2.58
N LEU A 138 10.14 -28.38 2.88
CA LEU A 138 10.35 -27.07 3.45
C LEU A 138 10.77 -26.09 2.36
N ALA A 139 9.95 -25.05 2.18
CA ALA A 139 10.41 -23.86 1.46
C ALA A 139 11.62 -23.24 2.19
N ASP A 140 12.50 -22.56 1.46
CA ASP A 140 13.77 -22.00 1.98
C ASP A 140 13.58 -21.19 3.27
N ARG A 141 12.49 -20.42 3.37
CA ARG A 141 12.14 -19.63 4.56
C ARG A 141 11.70 -20.44 5.77
N TYR A 142 11.24 -21.68 5.59
CA TYR A 142 10.95 -22.59 6.70
C TYR A 142 12.20 -23.35 7.19
N ILE A 143 13.37 -23.04 6.63
CA ILE A 143 14.64 -23.65 7.01
C ILE A 143 15.47 -22.56 7.68
N VAL A 144 15.89 -22.82 8.93
CA VAL A 144 16.78 -21.95 9.69
C VAL A 144 18.01 -22.71 10.13
N GLY A 145 19.17 -22.07 10.16
CA GLY A 145 20.40 -22.70 10.61
C GLY A 145 21.51 -21.69 10.82
N THR A 146 22.69 -22.21 11.14
CA THR A 146 23.87 -21.37 11.35
C THR A 146 24.46 -20.93 10.00
N CYS A 147 24.58 -19.61 9.82
CA CYS A 147 25.17 -19.03 8.62
C CYS A 147 26.65 -19.44 8.48
N PRO A 148 27.06 -20.02 7.35
CA PRO A 148 28.44 -20.44 7.14
C PRO A 148 29.42 -19.26 7.03
N ASN A 149 28.94 -18.06 6.73
CA ASN A 149 29.78 -16.87 6.51
C ASN A 149 30.04 -16.06 7.79
N CYS A 150 29.05 -15.89 8.66
CA CYS A 150 29.15 -14.99 9.83
C CYS A 150 28.78 -15.63 11.17
N GLY A 151 28.45 -16.92 11.18
CA GLY A 151 28.11 -17.67 12.40
C GLY A 151 26.79 -17.24 13.05
N ASN A 152 25.87 -16.59 12.33
CA ASN A 152 24.53 -16.32 12.85
C ASN A 152 23.73 -17.62 12.97
N ASP A 153 23.38 -18.05 14.17
CA ASP A 153 22.70 -19.34 14.41
C ASP A 153 21.25 -19.42 13.88
N ASN A 154 20.66 -18.29 13.47
CA ASN A 154 19.30 -18.19 12.99
C ASN A 154 19.25 -17.52 11.59
N ALA A 155 20.09 -17.96 10.65
CA ALA A 155 19.98 -17.55 9.26
C ALA A 155 18.91 -18.36 8.53
N TYR A 156 18.14 -17.72 7.65
CA TYR A 156 17.17 -18.40 6.80
C TYR A 156 17.86 -19.09 5.63
N GLY A 157 17.19 -20.10 5.06
CA GLY A 157 17.71 -20.88 3.94
C GLY A 157 18.00 -20.07 2.68
N ASP A 158 17.32 -18.93 2.49
CA ASP A 158 17.50 -18.02 1.35
C ASP A 158 18.44 -16.83 1.65
N GLN A 159 18.53 -16.40 2.91
CA GLN A 159 19.30 -15.22 3.29
C GLN A 159 19.72 -15.20 4.77
N CYS A 160 20.93 -14.70 5.05
CA CYS A 160 21.36 -14.37 6.41
C CYS A 160 21.04 -12.91 6.76
N GLU A 161 20.16 -12.70 7.74
CA GLU A 161 19.77 -11.36 8.24
C GLU A 161 20.92 -10.58 8.89
N LYS A 162 21.97 -11.27 9.37
CA LYS A 162 23.11 -10.61 10.05
C LYS A 162 24.13 -10.04 9.07
N CYS A 163 24.46 -10.76 8.00
CA CYS A 163 25.51 -10.34 7.04
C CYS A 163 24.99 -10.08 5.63
N GLY A 164 23.69 -10.28 5.37
CA GLY A 164 23.03 -10.01 4.09
C GLY A 164 23.34 -11.00 2.96
N THR A 165 24.20 -12.01 3.20
CA THR A 165 24.59 -13.02 2.21
C THR A 165 23.37 -13.86 1.79
N SER A 166 23.16 -14.01 0.49
CA SER A 166 22.23 -15.00 -0.07
C SER A 166 22.77 -16.40 0.18
N LEU A 167 21.89 -17.29 0.63
CA LEU A 167 22.21 -18.66 0.96
C LEU A 167 21.34 -19.60 0.12
N SER A 168 21.83 -20.81 -0.07
CA SER A 168 21.00 -21.97 -0.36
C SER A 168 20.74 -22.71 0.95
N PRO A 169 19.55 -23.32 1.17
CA PRO A 169 19.29 -24.06 2.39
C PRO A 169 20.31 -25.18 2.65
N THR A 170 20.87 -25.76 1.58
CA THR A 170 21.90 -26.80 1.64
C THR A 170 23.25 -26.31 2.16
N GLU A 171 23.47 -25.00 2.21
CA GLU A 171 24.68 -24.36 2.73
C GLU A 171 24.60 -24.06 4.23
N LEU A 172 23.41 -24.11 4.83
CA LEU A 172 23.22 -23.86 6.26
C LEU A 172 23.89 -24.95 7.10
N ILE A 173 24.62 -24.53 8.13
CA ILE A 173 25.16 -25.44 9.14
C ILE A 173 24.04 -25.75 10.14
N ASN A 174 23.82 -27.03 10.45
CA ASN A 174 22.76 -27.48 11.37
C ASN A 174 21.36 -26.93 10.99
N PRO A 175 20.87 -27.21 9.77
CA PRO A 175 19.56 -26.78 9.34
C PRO A 175 18.50 -27.38 10.27
N ARG A 176 17.48 -26.57 10.57
CA ARG A 176 16.34 -26.89 11.41
C ARG A 176 15.07 -26.39 10.74
N SER A 177 14.01 -27.17 10.86
CA SER A 177 12.68 -26.77 10.42
C SER A 177 12.11 -25.72 11.37
N MET A 178 11.55 -24.64 10.83
CA MET A 178 10.76 -23.70 11.63
C MET A 178 9.39 -24.27 12.03
N LEU A 179 8.93 -25.33 11.37
CA LEU A 179 7.62 -25.93 11.62
C LEU A 179 7.67 -26.86 12.84
N SER A 180 8.65 -27.75 12.90
CA SER A 180 8.79 -28.74 13.99
C SER A 180 9.98 -28.51 14.92
N GLY A 181 10.98 -27.73 14.51
CA GLY A 181 12.26 -27.61 15.20
C GLY A 181 13.26 -28.74 14.92
N ASN A 182 12.87 -29.78 14.17
CA ASN A 182 13.73 -30.92 13.87
C ASN A 182 14.77 -30.61 12.79
N HIS A 183 15.80 -31.46 12.70
CA HIS A 183 16.71 -31.50 11.56
C HIS A 183 15.98 -32.07 10.33
N PRO A 184 15.80 -31.28 9.25
CA PRO A 184 15.16 -31.78 8.05
C PRO A 184 16.11 -32.69 7.27
N VAL A 185 15.54 -33.62 6.50
CA VAL A 185 16.27 -34.58 5.65
C VAL A 185 16.13 -34.21 4.19
N LEU A 186 17.15 -34.48 3.37
CA LEU A 186 17.02 -34.32 1.92
C LEU A 186 16.18 -35.46 1.34
N ARG A 187 15.18 -35.11 0.52
CA ARG A 187 14.39 -36.05 -0.27
C ARG A 187 14.31 -35.58 -1.71
N GLU A 188 14.32 -36.52 -2.64
CA GLU A 188 14.10 -36.22 -4.06
C GLU A 188 12.65 -35.76 -4.28
N THR A 189 12.51 -34.68 -5.05
CA THR A 189 11.22 -34.14 -5.51
C THR A 189 11.33 -33.80 -7.00
N LYS A 190 10.24 -34.01 -7.73
CA LYS A 190 10.12 -33.74 -9.17
C LYS A 190 9.32 -32.44 -9.37
N HIS A 191 9.81 -31.58 -10.26
CA HIS A 191 9.12 -30.36 -10.67
C HIS A 191 9.09 -30.20 -12.19
N TRP A 192 8.04 -29.53 -12.66
CA TRP A 192 7.91 -29.06 -14.04
C TRP A 192 8.43 -27.63 -14.14
N TYR A 193 9.17 -27.34 -15.20
CA TYR A 193 9.81 -26.06 -15.47
C TYR A 193 9.35 -25.51 -16.82
N LEU A 194 9.01 -24.22 -16.85
CA LEU A 194 8.84 -23.46 -18.09
C LEU A 194 10.24 -23.05 -18.60
N PRO A 195 10.67 -23.48 -19.80
CA PRO A 195 12.01 -23.22 -20.32
C PRO A 195 12.11 -21.82 -20.93
N LEU A 196 12.12 -20.78 -20.09
CA LEU A 196 12.15 -19.38 -20.52
C LEU A 196 13.35 -19.04 -21.41
N ASP A 197 14.47 -19.73 -21.24
CA ASP A 197 15.65 -19.67 -22.09
C ASP A 197 15.33 -19.91 -23.57
N GLN A 198 14.39 -20.82 -23.87
CA GLN A 198 13.97 -21.13 -25.24
C GLN A 198 13.06 -20.04 -25.85
N TYR A 199 12.43 -19.20 -25.03
CA TYR A 199 11.57 -18.10 -25.47
C TYR A 199 12.33 -16.77 -25.62
N GLU A 200 13.57 -16.69 -25.12
CA GLU A 200 14.37 -15.46 -25.11
C GLU A 200 14.53 -14.81 -26.49
N PRO A 201 14.80 -15.53 -27.60
CA PRO A 201 14.93 -14.89 -28.91
C PRO A 201 13.65 -14.19 -29.35
N TRP A 202 12.49 -14.82 -29.11
CA TRP A 202 11.18 -14.25 -29.43
C TRP A 202 10.85 -13.07 -28.52
N LEU A 203 11.13 -13.17 -27.22
CA LEU A 203 10.94 -12.06 -26.27
C LEU A 203 11.79 -10.85 -26.64
N ARG A 204 13.01 -11.07 -27.15
CA ARG A 204 13.88 -9.99 -27.63
C ARG A 204 13.27 -9.28 -28.85
N GLU A 205 12.80 -10.02 -29.84
CA GLU A 205 12.11 -9.45 -31.00
C GLU A 205 10.84 -8.69 -30.57
N TRP A 206 9.98 -9.33 -29.78
CA TRP A 206 8.69 -8.77 -29.38
C TRP A 206 8.85 -7.53 -28.47
N ILE A 207 9.72 -7.56 -27.47
CA ILE A 207 9.84 -6.48 -26.47
C ILE A 207 10.93 -5.48 -26.84
N VAL A 208 12.16 -5.95 -27.08
CA VAL A 208 13.34 -5.05 -27.22
C VAL A 208 13.28 -4.30 -28.56
N GLU A 209 12.75 -4.93 -29.59
CA GLU A 209 12.59 -4.31 -30.92
C GLU A 209 11.16 -3.76 -31.09
N GLY A 210 10.14 -4.58 -30.83
CA GLY A 210 8.74 -4.23 -31.03
C GLY A 210 8.21 -3.13 -30.10
N HIS A 211 8.59 -3.14 -28.82
CA HIS A 211 8.05 -2.22 -27.81
C HIS A 211 9.01 -1.10 -27.38
N LYS A 212 10.00 -0.78 -28.21
CA LYS A 212 11.04 0.22 -27.89
C LYS A 212 10.52 1.65 -27.72
N GLN A 213 9.38 1.99 -28.33
CA GLN A 213 8.89 3.36 -28.44
C GLN A 213 7.61 3.65 -27.62
N ASP A 214 6.86 2.62 -27.24
CA ASP A 214 5.52 2.73 -26.66
C ASP A 214 5.43 2.23 -25.21
N TRP A 215 6.32 1.34 -24.77
CA TRP A 215 6.41 0.96 -23.35
C TRP A 215 7.20 2.00 -22.56
N LYS A 216 6.82 2.18 -21.28
CA LYS A 216 7.53 3.10 -20.38
C LYS A 216 9.00 2.71 -20.24
N ALA A 217 9.87 3.71 -20.09
CA ALA A 217 11.32 3.51 -20.04
C ALA A 217 11.78 2.56 -18.92
N ASN A 218 11.14 2.59 -17.75
CA ASN A 218 11.44 1.67 -16.65
C ASN A 218 11.05 0.22 -16.99
N VAL A 219 9.87 0.01 -17.59
CA VAL A 219 9.39 -1.31 -18.05
C VAL A 219 10.32 -1.89 -19.11
N TYR A 220 10.57 -1.14 -20.19
CA TYR A 220 11.48 -1.54 -21.26
C TYR A 220 12.89 -1.82 -20.73
N GLY A 221 13.43 -0.92 -19.90
CA GLY A 221 14.77 -1.04 -19.33
C GLY A 221 14.94 -2.30 -18.47
N GLN A 222 13.96 -2.59 -17.61
CA GLN A 222 14.00 -3.79 -16.77
C GLN A 222 13.86 -5.07 -17.61
N CYS A 223 12.94 -5.12 -18.57
CA CYS A 223 12.80 -6.27 -19.46
C CYS A 223 14.08 -6.55 -20.24
N LYS A 224 14.66 -5.50 -20.85
CA LYS A 224 15.92 -5.60 -21.58
C LYS A 224 17.05 -6.11 -20.69
N SER A 225 17.18 -5.59 -19.46
CA SER A 225 18.20 -6.04 -18.51
C SER A 225 18.09 -7.53 -18.20
N TRP A 226 16.86 -8.04 -17.99
CA TRP A 226 16.63 -9.46 -17.72
C TRP A 226 16.95 -10.34 -18.93
N ILE A 227 16.54 -9.91 -20.12
CA ILE A 227 16.80 -10.63 -21.37
C ILE A 227 18.31 -10.64 -21.70
N ASP A 228 19.03 -9.54 -21.43
CA ASP A 228 20.48 -9.47 -21.67
C ASP A 228 21.32 -10.29 -20.68
N GLN A 229 20.80 -10.56 -19.48
CA GLN A 229 21.46 -11.42 -18.48
C GLN A 229 21.34 -12.92 -18.81
N GLY A 230 20.44 -13.27 -19.74
CA GLY A 230 20.07 -14.65 -20.04
C GLY A 230 18.92 -15.13 -19.16
N LEU A 231 17.91 -15.72 -19.79
CA LEU A 231 16.80 -16.33 -19.08
C LEU A 231 17.12 -17.79 -18.72
N HIS A 232 16.51 -18.28 -17.63
CA HIS A 232 16.68 -19.65 -17.15
C HIS A 232 15.31 -20.33 -16.98
N PRO A 233 15.25 -21.67 -17.10
CA PRO A 233 14.05 -22.41 -16.77
C PRO A 233 13.53 -22.09 -15.36
N ARG A 234 12.21 -21.91 -15.22
CA ARG A 234 11.58 -21.65 -13.92
C ARG A 234 10.57 -22.72 -13.57
N ALA A 235 10.66 -23.25 -12.35
CA ALA A 235 9.72 -24.24 -11.84
C ALA A 235 8.31 -23.65 -11.72
N VAL A 236 7.33 -24.28 -12.38
CA VAL A 236 5.90 -23.91 -12.35
C VAL A 236 5.11 -24.66 -11.26
N THR A 237 5.79 -25.49 -10.47
CA THR A 237 5.20 -26.30 -9.40
C THR A 237 5.94 -26.10 -8.08
N ARG A 238 5.26 -26.34 -6.97
CA ARG A 238 5.78 -26.25 -5.60
C ARG A 238 5.23 -27.37 -4.74
N ASP A 239 6.05 -27.83 -3.80
CA ASP A 239 5.63 -28.72 -2.72
C ASP A 239 4.97 -27.89 -1.60
N LEU A 240 3.68 -27.63 -1.75
CA LEU A 240 2.84 -26.90 -0.80
C LEU A 240 1.43 -27.48 -0.82
N ASP A 241 0.75 -27.45 0.32
CA ASP A 241 -0.64 -27.93 0.42
C ASP A 241 -1.68 -26.88 0.00
N TRP A 242 -1.27 -25.60 -0.09
CA TRP A 242 -2.16 -24.47 -0.37
C TRP A 242 -1.91 -23.88 -1.77
N GLY A 243 -2.78 -24.21 -2.72
CA GLY A 243 -2.73 -23.78 -4.12
C GLY A 243 -3.56 -24.68 -5.04
N VAL A 244 -3.52 -24.43 -6.35
CA VAL A 244 -4.15 -25.29 -7.35
C VAL A 244 -3.36 -26.60 -7.49
N PRO A 245 -3.95 -27.79 -7.29
CA PRO A 245 -3.21 -29.05 -7.42
C PRO A 245 -2.64 -29.27 -8.82
N VAL A 246 -1.48 -29.92 -8.92
CA VAL A 246 -0.86 -30.27 -10.20
C VAL A 246 -1.64 -31.42 -10.88
N PRO A 247 -2.24 -31.22 -12.06
CA PRO A 247 -3.24 -32.15 -12.62
C PRO A 247 -2.63 -33.32 -13.42
N VAL A 248 -1.45 -33.81 -13.07
CA VAL A 248 -0.77 -34.92 -13.77
C VAL A 248 -0.19 -35.95 -12.81
N PRO A 249 -0.02 -37.23 -13.23
CA PRO A 249 0.64 -38.23 -12.40
C PRO A 249 2.06 -37.82 -11.97
N GLY A 250 2.39 -38.02 -10.70
CA GLY A 250 3.63 -37.54 -10.09
C GLY A 250 3.54 -36.11 -9.53
N GLY A 251 2.39 -35.46 -9.69
CA GLY A 251 2.07 -34.15 -9.11
C GLY A 251 1.43 -34.22 -7.72
N GLU A 252 1.27 -35.41 -7.14
CA GLU A 252 0.65 -35.59 -5.83
C GLU A 252 1.41 -34.84 -4.73
N GLY A 253 0.70 -34.13 -3.86
CA GLY A 253 1.29 -33.28 -2.82
C GLY A 253 1.92 -31.99 -3.35
N LYS A 254 1.68 -31.63 -4.62
CA LYS A 254 2.20 -30.41 -5.25
C LYS A 254 1.06 -29.53 -5.74
N VAL A 255 1.35 -28.24 -5.77
CA VAL A 255 0.49 -27.22 -6.36
C VAL A 255 1.22 -26.48 -7.47
N LEU A 256 0.45 -25.87 -8.36
CA LEU A 256 0.94 -24.87 -9.29
C LEU A 256 1.55 -23.73 -8.47
N TYR A 257 2.76 -23.31 -8.85
CA TYR A 257 3.42 -22.21 -8.16
C TYR A 257 2.67 -20.92 -8.47
N VAL A 258 2.47 -20.05 -7.46
CA VAL A 258 1.71 -18.80 -7.56
C VAL A 258 2.04 -17.92 -8.77
N TRP A 259 3.32 -17.87 -9.19
CA TRP A 259 3.67 -17.10 -10.39
C TRP A 259 3.11 -17.74 -11.67
N PHE A 260 2.86 -19.05 -11.71
CA PHE A 260 2.23 -19.67 -12.86
C PHE A 260 0.71 -19.46 -12.88
N ASP A 261 0.01 -19.64 -11.75
CA ASP A 261 -1.47 -19.58 -11.74
C ASP A 261 -2.04 -18.16 -11.58
N ALA A 262 -1.44 -17.28 -10.76
CA ALA A 262 -1.97 -15.95 -10.49
C ALA A 262 -2.37 -15.11 -11.74
N PRO A 263 -1.59 -15.05 -12.84
CA PRO A 263 -1.94 -14.23 -14.00
C PRO A 263 -3.03 -14.89 -14.86
N ILE A 264 -3.19 -16.21 -14.76
CA ILE A 264 -4.36 -16.93 -15.30
C ILE A 264 -5.63 -16.51 -14.53
N GLY A 265 -5.48 -15.98 -13.31
CA GLY A 265 -6.53 -15.34 -12.51
C GLY A 265 -7.32 -14.27 -13.26
N TYR A 266 -6.68 -13.49 -14.14
CA TYR A 266 -7.40 -12.51 -14.97
C TYR A 266 -8.33 -13.18 -15.99
N ILE A 267 -7.91 -14.31 -16.55
CA ILE A 267 -8.67 -15.07 -17.52
C ILE A 267 -9.85 -15.75 -16.82
N SER A 268 -9.62 -16.42 -15.69
CA SER A 268 -10.69 -17.05 -14.90
C SER A 268 -11.70 -16.02 -14.39
N ALA A 269 -11.26 -14.85 -13.93
CA ALA A 269 -12.16 -13.77 -13.54
C ALA A 269 -13.00 -13.26 -14.73
N THR A 270 -12.43 -13.21 -15.94
CA THR A 270 -13.20 -12.83 -17.13
C THR A 270 -14.22 -13.91 -17.51
N LYS A 271 -13.90 -15.20 -17.32
CA LYS A 271 -14.87 -16.30 -17.48
C LYS A 271 -16.04 -16.16 -16.51
N ASP A 272 -15.76 -15.85 -15.24
CA ASP A 272 -16.81 -15.60 -14.23
C ASP A 272 -17.70 -14.41 -14.60
N LEU A 273 -17.11 -13.34 -15.16
CA LEU A 273 -17.82 -12.15 -15.61
C LEU A 273 -18.66 -12.39 -16.87
N LEU A 274 -18.16 -13.20 -17.81
CA LEU A 274 -18.72 -13.42 -19.14
C LEU A 274 -18.80 -14.94 -19.43
N PRO A 275 -19.85 -15.62 -18.93
CA PRO A 275 -20.01 -17.07 -19.09
C PRO A 275 -20.31 -17.47 -20.55
N ASP A 276 -20.45 -18.78 -20.79
CA ASP A 276 -20.82 -19.37 -22.09
C ASP A 276 -19.89 -19.01 -23.27
N GLY A 277 -18.61 -18.75 -22.97
CA GLY A 277 -17.60 -18.42 -23.98
C GLY A 277 -17.56 -16.95 -24.39
N ALA A 278 -18.43 -16.09 -23.84
CA ALA A 278 -18.43 -14.65 -24.15
C ALA A 278 -17.14 -13.92 -23.72
N TRP A 279 -16.34 -14.53 -22.84
CA TRP A 279 -15.02 -14.05 -22.44
C TRP A 279 -13.95 -14.19 -23.54
N GLU A 280 -14.09 -15.13 -24.48
CA GLU A 280 -13.01 -15.49 -25.42
C GLU A 280 -12.54 -14.31 -26.28
N PRO A 281 -13.42 -13.47 -26.86
CA PRO A 281 -12.98 -12.34 -27.66
C PRO A 281 -12.07 -11.36 -26.89
N TYR A 282 -12.25 -11.24 -25.58
CA TYR A 282 -11.43 -10.35 -24.74
C TYR A 282 -10.01 -10.86 -24.51
N TRP A 283 -9.72 -12.13 -24.80
CA TRP A 283 -8.43 -12.78 -24.52
C TRP A 283 -7.81 -13.50 -25.73
N LYS A 284 -8.57 -13.73 -26.80
CA LYS A 284 -8.13 -14.50 -27.99
C LYS A 284 -8.28 -13.75 -29.31
N ASP A 285 -9.09 -12.69 -29.37
CA ASP A 285 -9.30 -11.91 -30.60
C ASP A 285 -8.24 -10.82 -30.77
N ALA A 286 -7.57 -10.80 -31.93
CA ALA A 286 -6.58 -9.79 -32.29
C ALA A 286 -7.14 -8.35 -32.39
N GLY A 287 -8.46 -8.19 -32.46
CA GLY A 287 -9.15 -6.89 -32.38
C GLY A 287 -9.22 -6.31 -30.96
N THR A 288 -8.77 -7.05 -29.94
CA THR A 288 -8.79 -6.62 -28.54
C THR A 288 -7.43 -6.05 -28.11
N LYS A 289 -7.44 -4.89 -27.45
CA LYS A 289 -6.26 -4.31 -26.80
C LYS A 289 -6.16 -4.77 -25.35
N LEU A 290 -5.10 -5.48 -25.00
CA LEU A 290 -4.85 -5.96 -23.63
C LEU A 290 -3.87 -5.02 -22.90
N VAL A 291 -4.27 -4.49 -21.75
CA VAL A 291 -3.46 -3.57 -20.94
C VAL A 291 -3.36 -4.04 -19.49
N HIS A 292 -2.15 -4.19 -18.98
CA HIS A 292 -1.88 -4.61 -17.60
C HIS A 292 -1.29 -3.47 -16.77
N PHE A 293 -2.08 -2.94 -15.82
CA PHE A 293 -1.58 -1.96 -14.84
C PHE A 293 -0.94 -2.67 -13.66
N ILE A 294 0.31 -2.35 -13.37
CA ILE A 294 1.12 -3.06 -12.38
C ILE A 294 2.05 -2.12 -11.59
N GLY A 295 2.62 -2.61 -10.50
CA GLY A 295 3.78 -1.99 -9.85
C GLY A 295 5.08 -2.51 -10.49
N LYS A 296 6.18 -1.78 -10.31
CA LYS A 296 7.48 -2.14 -10.93
C LYS A 296 7.98 -3.55 -10.60
N ASP A 297 7.68 -4.05 -9.41
CA ASP A 297 8.10 -5.41 -8.99
C ASP A 297 7.46 -6.52 -9.84
N ASN A 298 6.35 -6.21 -10.52
CA ASN A 298 5.60 -7.15 -11.35
C ASN A 298 5.96 -7.08 -12.84
N ILE A 299 6.95 -6.26 -13.24
CA ILE A 299 7.32 -6.05 -14.67
C ILE A 299 7.78 -7.35 -15.32
N VAL A 300 8.78 -8.01 -14.75
CA VAL A 300 9.30 -9.29 -15.27
C VAL A 300 8.19 -10.32 -15.41
N PHE A 301 7.27 -10.28 -14.45
CA PHE A 301 6.17 -11.21 -14.40
C PHE A 301 5.17 -11.03 -15.54
N HIS A 302 4.67 -9.80 -15.77
CA HIS A 302 3.66 -9.52 -16.81
C HIS A 302 4.24 -9.25 -18.20
N CYS A 303 5.54 -8.96 -18.31
CA CYS A 303 6.18 -8.69 -19.58
C CYS A 303 6.98 -9.88 -20.13
N ILE A 304 7.50 -10.77 -19.29
CA ILE A 304 8.34 -11.90 -19.73
C ILE A 304 7.61 -13.21 -19.50
N ILE A 305 7.29 -13.49 -18.23
CA ILE A 305 6.84 -14.81 -17.81
C ILE A 305 5.44 -15.12 -18.35
N PHE A 306 4.47 -14.26 -18.07
CA PHE A 306 3.10 -14.47 -18.53
C PHE A 306 2.98 -14.43 -20.07
N PRO A 307 3.60 -13.50 -20.80
CA PRO A 307 3.61 -13.56 -22.26
C PRO A 307 4.27 -14.81 -22.83
N ALA A 308 5.33 -15.34 -22.21
CA ALA A 308 5.90 -16.63 -22.60
C ALA A 308 4.91 -17.79 -22.40
N MET A 309 4.13 -17.78 -21.30
CA MET A 309 3.05 -18.74 -21.09
C MET A 309 1.94 -18.63 -22.14
N LEU A 310 1.47 -17.41 -22.45
CA LEU A 310 0.45 -17.16 -23.47
C LEU A 310 0.94 -17.60 -24.85
N LYS A 311 2.20 -17.29 -25.19
CA LYS A 311 2.87 -17.73 -26.42
C LYS A 311 3.03 -19.25 -26.49
N ALA A 312 3.35 -19.89 -25.36
CA ALA A 312 3.46 -21.34 -25.27
C ALA A 312 2.13 -22.04 -25.49
N HIS A 313 1.04 -21.47 -24.97
CA HIS A 313 -0.33 -21.97 -25.16
C HIS A 313 -0.83 -21.76 -26.60
N GLY A 314 -0.56 -20.60 -27.20
CA GLY A 314 -0.80 -20.30 -28.62
C GLY A 314 -2.17 -19.73 -29.00
N ASP A 315 -3.13 -19.71 -28.09
CA ASP A 315 -4.52 -19.26 -28.38
C ASP A 315 -4.81 -17.83 -27.90
N TYR A 316 -3.95 -17.27 -27.05
CA TYR A 316 -4.20 -16.00 -26.36
C TYR A 316 -3.45 -14.84 -27.02
N ILE A 317 -4.07 -13.66 -27.00
CA ILE A 317 -3.40 -12.41 -27.35
C ILE A 317 -2.34 -12.05 -26.30
N LEU A 318 -1.43 -11.15 -26.68
CA LEU A 318 -0.38 -10.64 -25.82
C LEU A 318 -0.72 -9.23 -25.34
N PRO A 319 -0.15 -8.76 -24.21
CA PRO A 319 -0.41 -7.40 -23.75
C PRO A 319 0.16 -6.38 -24.74
N ASP A 320 -0.69 -5.48 -25.23
CA ASP A 320 -0.27 -4.34 -26.03
C ASP A 320 0.58 -3.37 -25.21
N ASN A 321 0.22 -3.18 -23.93
CA ASN A 321 0.97 -2.31 -23.04
C ASN A 321 0.89 -2.77 -21.58
N VAL A 322 1.94 -2.45 -20.81
CA VAL A 322 2.04 -2.81 -19.40
C VAL A 322 2.45 -1.56 -18.58
N PRO A 323 1.53 -0.60 -18.34
CA PRO A 323 1.86 0.58 -17.55
C PRO A 323 2.28 0.19 -16.12
N ALA A 324 3.56 0.41 -15.80
CA ALA A 324 4.10 0.18 -14.46
C ALA A 324 4.56 1.48 -13.79
N ASN A 325 4.17 1.67 -12.54
CA ASN A 325 4.60 2.82 -11.73
C ASN A 325 5.67 2.41 -10.70
N GLU A 326 6.45 3.40 -10.29
CA GLU A 326 7.48 3.33 -9.26
C GLU A 326 6.85 3.34 -7.84
N PHE A 327 7.68 3.37 -6.78
CA PHE A 327 7.16 3.30 -5.41
C PHE A 327 6.66 4.65 -4.89
N LEU A 328 5.70 4.57 -3.97
CA LEU A 328 5.28 5.70 -3.15
C LEU A 328 5.85 5.51 -1.74
N ASN A 329 6.59 6.50 -1.26
CA ASN A 329 7.05 6.62 0.12
C ASN A 329 6.01 7.33 0.99
N LEU A 330 6.15 7.22 2.30
CA LEU A 330 5.27 7.82 3.30
C LEU A 330 6.11 8.58 4.33
N GLU A 331 5.91 9.89 4.41
CA GLU A 331 6.62 10.79 5.34
C GLU A 331 8.15 10.59 5.28
N GLY A 332 8.68 10.45 4.06
CA GLY A 332 10.12 10.26 3.78
C GLY A 332 10.64 8.84 3.96
N ASP A 333 9.85 7.92 4.53
CA ASP A 333 10.23 6.54 4.79
C ASP A 333 9.50 5.57 3.81
N LYS A 334 10.16 4.47 3.44
CA LYS A 334 9.54 3.43 2.58
C LYS A 334 8.36 2.77 3.31
N ILE A 335 7.20 2.70 2.66
CA ILE A 335 6.02 1.99 3.16
C ILE A 335 6.38 0.53 3.48
N SER A 336 5.92 0.04 4.64
CA SER A 336 6.30 -1.26 5.17
C SER A 336 5.17 -1.91 5.95
N THR A 337 4.57 -2.95 5.37
CA THR A 337 3.54 -3.78 6.02
C THR A 337 4.05 -4.46 7.29
N SER A 338 5.29 -4.97 7.29
CA SER A 338 5.87 -5.65 8.45
C SER A 338 6.11 -4.73 9.64
N ARG A 339 6.50 -3.47 9.39
CA ARG A 339 6.66 -2.42 10.41
C ARG A 339 5.38 -1.64 10.67
N ASN A 340 4.25 -2.06 10.10
CA ASN A 340 2.98 -1.32 10.15
C ASN A 340 3.11 0.18 9.75
N TRP A 341 4.11 0.52 8.94
CA TRP A 341 4.36 1.89 8.46
C TRP A 341 3.65 2.08 7.13
N ALA A 342 2.35 2.37 7.19
CA ALA A 342 1.51 2.55 6.03
C ALA A 342 0.27 3.39 6.36
N VAL A 343 -0.31 4.03 5.35
CA VAL A 343 -1.69 4.50 5.40
C VAL A 343 -2.56 3.44 4.74
N TRP A 344 -3.32 2.70 5.55
CA TRP A 344 -4.21 1.62 5.09
C TRP A 344 -5.50 2.21 4.53
N LEU A 345 -5.99 1.68 3.40
CA LEU A 345 -7.15 2.25 2.73
C LEU A 345 -8.42 2.18 3.59
N HIS A 346 -8.70 1.03 4.20
CA HIS A 346 -9.87 0.85 5.05
C HIS A 346 -9.88 1.81 6.25
N GLU A 347 -8.73 2.07 6.86
CA GLU A 347 -8.60 3.05 7.94
C GLU A 347 -8.78 4.48 7.43
N TYR A 348 -8.19 4.82 6.28
CA TYR A 348 -8.37 6.12 5.66
C TYR A 348 -9.85 6.43 5.39
N LEU A 349 -10.61 5.47 4.85
CA LEU A 349 -12.03 5.65 4.56
C LEU A 349 -12.88 5.84 5.82
N GLN A 350 -12.45 5.29 6.96
CA GLN A 350 -13.08 5.53 8.26
C GLN A 350 -12.70 6.89 8.85
N ASP A 351 -11.42 7.26 8.75
CA ASP A 351 -10.88 8.51 9.29
C ASP A 351 -11.32 9.74 8.47
N PHE A 352 -11.58 9.57 7.16
CA PHE A 352 -11.99 10.62 6.22
C PHE A 352 -13.27 10.23 5.45
N PRO A 353 -14.43 10.14 6.12
CA PRO A 353 -15.66 9.66 5.50
C PRO A 353 -16.12 10.58 4.36
N GLY A 354 -16.40 9.98 3.19
CA GLY A 354 -16.84 10.71 1.99
C GLY A 354 -15.75 11.57 1.34
N GLN A 355 -14.47 11.29 1.60
CA GLN A 355 -13.34 11.99 1.00
C GLN A 355 -12.46 11.08 0.12
N ALA A 356 -13.02 9.99 -0.43
CA ALA A 356 -12.30 9.12 -1.35
C ALA A 356 -11.69 9.90 -2.53
N ASP A 357 -12.45 10.84 -3.11
CA ASP A 357 -11.98 11.72 -4.19
C ASP A 357 -10.78 12.58 -3.78
N VAL A 358 -10.68 13.00 -2.52
CA VAL A 358 -9.52 13.78 -2.06
C VAL A 358 -8.26 12.92 -2.13
N LEU A 359 -8.31 11.68 -1.65
CA LEU A 359 -7.19 10.75 -1.77
C LEU A 359 -6.91 10.39 -3.23
N ARG A 360 -7.93 10.14 -4.06
CA ARG A 360 -7.74 9.91 -5.51
C ARG A 360 -6.99 11.06 -6.17
N TYR A 361 -7.39 12.31 -5.90
CA TYR A 361 -6.73 13.50 -6.42
C TYR A 361 -5.26 13.55 -6.01
N VAL A 362 -4.99 13.42 -4.71
CA VAL A 362 -3.62 13.54 -4.16
C VAL A 362 -2.72 12.43 -4.69
N LEU A 363 -3.20 11.18 -4.72
CA LEU A 363 -2.41 10.06 -5.25
C LEU A 363 -2.15 10.18 -6.76
N CYS A 364 -3.10 10.70 -7.54
CA CYS A 364 -2.88 10.96 -8.96
C CYS A 364 -1.92 12.13 -9.18
N ALA A 365 -2.04 13.21 -8.41
CA ALA A 365 -1.13 14.35 -8.49
C ALA A 365 0.31 13.99 -8.08
N ASN A 366 0.44 13.03 -7.15
CA ASN A 366 1.70 12.47 -6.69
C ASN A 366 2.05 11.13 -7.36
N ALA A 367 1.41 10.75 -8.46
CA ALA A 367 1.62 9.44 -9.07
C ALA A 367 3.11 9.20 -9.37
N PRO A 368 3.69 8.07 -8.93
CA PRO A 368 5.11 7.75 -9.13
C PRO A 368 5.33 7.20 -10.55
N GLU A 369 4.95 7.96 -11.58
CA GLU A 369 4.95 7.50 -12.98
C GLU A 369 6.35 7.31 -13.57
N THR A 370 7.32 8.11 -13.13
CA THR A 370 8.68 8.15 -13.69
C THR A 370 9.80 7.95 -12.67
N LYS A 371 9.50 8.16 -11.38
CA LYS A 371 10.40 7.99 -10.24
C LYS A 371 9.59 7.82 -8.98
N ASP A 372 10.22 7.31 -7.93
CA ASP A 372 9.62 7.26 -6.60
C ASP A 372 9.13 8.66 -6.18
N ASN A 373 7.98 8.71 -5.52
CA ASN A 373 7.40 9.93 -4.97
C ASN A 373 7.03 9.76 -3.50
N ASP A 374 6.71 10.83 -2.80
CA ASP A 374 6.45 10.80 -1.37
C ASP A 374 5.05 11.34 -1.05
N PHE A 375 4.32 10.60 -0.21
CA PHE A 375 3.08 11.07 0.38
C PHE A 375 3.37 11.67 1.75
N THR A 376 2.96 12.92 1.95
CA THR A 376 2.93 13.55 3.27
C THR A 376 1.54 14.06 3.57
N TRP A 377 1.12 14.01 4.83
CA TRP A 377 -0.18 14.53 5.24
C TRP A 377 -0.31 16.03 5.03
N LYS A 378 0.82 16.75 5.12
CA LYS A 378 0.88 18.18 4.82
C LYS A 378 0.61 18.48 3.35
N ASP A 379 1.20 17.72 2.43
CA ASP A 379 0.92 17.86 0.99
C ASP A 379 -0.53 17.45 0.66
N PHE A 380 -1.02 16.35 1.25
CA PHE A 380 -2.42 15.93 1.13
C PHE A 380 -3.39 17.06 1.51
N GLN A 381 -3.17 17.71 2.66
CA GLN A 381 -3.96 18.85 3.09
C GLN A 381 -3.83 20.04 2.16
N ALA A 382 -2.60 20.38 1.75
CA ALA A 382 -2.34 21.52 0.87
C ALA A 382 -3.03 21.37 -0.48
N ARG A 383 -2.98 20.18 -1.09
CA ARG A 383 -3.65 19.87 -2.35
C ARG A 383 -5.16 19.95 -2.21
N ASN A 384 -5.73 19.42 -1.13
CA ASN A 384 -7.17 19.60 -0.88
C ASN A 384 -7.54 21.08 -0.72
N ASN A 385 -6.89 21.79 0.21
CA ASN A 385 -7.31 23.13 0.61
C ASN A 385 -7.03 24.18 -0.48
N ASN A 386 -5.89 24.08 -1.17
CA ASN A 386 -5.45 25.08 -2.13
C ASN A 386 -5.86 24.76 -3.58
N GLU A 387 -6.01 23.49 -3.94
CA GLU A 387 -6.34 23.10 -5.32
C GLU A 387 -7.80 22.66 -5.44
N LEU A 388 -8.25 21.69 -4.63
CA LEU A 388 -9.65 21.23 -4.71
C LEU A 388 -10.62 22.29 -4.18
N VAL A 389 -10.40 22.84 -2.98
CA VAL A 389 -11.30 23.82 -2.36
C VAL A 389 -11.11 25.20 -3.00
N ALA A 390 -9.90 25.76 -2.97
CA ALA A 390 -9.68 27.16 -3.34
C ALA A 390 -9.63 27.42 -4.86
N ASN A 391 -9.48 26.39 -5.70
CA ASN A 391 -9.49 26.53 -7.16
C ASN A 391 -10.76 25.90 -7.77
N LEU A 392 -10.84 24.56 -7.85
CA LEU A 392 -11.96 23.86 -8.51
C LEU A 392 -13.31 24.13 -7.83
N GLY A 393 -13.37 23.85 -6.53
CA GLY A 393 -14.56 24.08 -5.71
C GLY A 393 -14.99 25.55 -5.72
N ASN A 394 -14.03 26.48 -5.62
CA ASN A 394 -14.30 27.92 -5.68
C ASN A 394 -14.89 28.36 -7.02
N PHE A 395 -14.34 27.88 -8.15
CA PHE A 395 -14.86 28.22 -9.48
C PHE A 395 -16.31 27.77 -9.63
N VAL A 396 -16.56 26.48 -9.40
CA VAL A 396 -17.88 25.88 -9.51
C VAL A 396 -18.87 26.57 -8.58
N ASN A 397 -18.48 26.79 -7.32
CA ASN A 397 -19.34 27.43 -6.33
C ASN A 397 -19.73 28.84 -6.77
N ARG A 398 -18.79 29.65 -7.27
CA ARG A 398 -19.07 31.00 -7.76
C ARG A 398 -20.01 30.98 -8.97
N ALA A 399 -19.76 30.11 -9.95
CA ALA A 399 -20.62 29.98 -11.14
C ALA A 399 -22.07 29.63 -10.75
N VAL A 400 -22.27 28.68 -9.85
CA VAL A 400 -23.60 28.22 -9.42
C VAL A 400 -24.28 29.23 -8.49
N VAL A 401 -23.58 29.72 -7.45
CA VAL A 401 -24.16 30.64 -6.46
C VAL A 401 -24.51 31.99 -7.07
N LEU A 402 -23.66 32.55 -7.95
CA LEU A 402 -23.97 33.82 -8.60
C LEU A 402 -25.16 33.69 -9.56
N THR A 403 -25.31 32.55 -10.24
CA THR A 403 -26.49 32.25 -11.07
C THR A 403 -27.76 32.15 -10.23
N HIS A 404 -27.72 31.48 -9.07
CA HIS A 404 -28.83 31.49 -8.11
C HIS A 404 -29.17 32.89 -7.64
N LYS A 405 -28.16 33.67 -7.28
CA LYS A 405 -28.32 35.00 -6.72
C LYS A 405 -28.90 36.02 -7.70
N PHE A 406 -28.45 35.98 -8.95
CA PHE A 406 -28.78 37.02 -9.95
C PHE A 406 -29.85 36.59 -10.95
N PHE A 407 -29.99 35.28 -11.21
CA PHE A 407 -30.86 34.74 -12.26
C PHE A 407 -31.76 33.61 -11.73
N ALA A 408 -32.02 33.55 -10.41
CA ALA A 408 -32.87 32.55 -9.77
C ALA A 408 -32.53 31.09 -10.11
N GLY A 409 -31.25 30.83 -10.41
CA GLY A 409 -30.76 29.50 -10.74
C GLY A 409 -31.09 29.07 -12.17
N GLN A 410 -31.62 29.95 -13.01
CA GLN A 410 -31.83 29.68 -14.43
C GLN A 410 -30.60 30.10 -15.22
N VAL A 411 -30.16 29.26 -16.16
CA VAL A 411 -29.07 29.59 -17.08
C VAL A 411 -29.45 30.84 -17.90
N PRO A 412 -28.74 31.96 -17.75
CA PRO A 412 -29.08 33.19 -18.45
C PRO A 412 -28.81 33.07 -19.96
N ALA A 413 -29.53 33.87 -20.75
CA ALA A 413 -29.27 33.99 -22.18
C ALA A 413 -27.92 34.69 -22.41
N ALA A 414 -27.07 34.10 -23.24
CA ALA A 414 -25.87 34.78 -23.73
C ALA A 414 -26.26 35.79 -24.83
N VAL A 415 -25.85 37.04 -24.65
CA VAL A 415 -26.04 38.13 -25.61
C VAL A 415 -24.68 38.71 -25.97
N GLY A 416 -24.33 38.68 -27.26
CA GLY A 416 -23.12 39.30 -27.81
C GLY A 416 -21.82 38.79 -27.18
N PHE A 417 -21.27 37.70 -27.70
CA PHE A 417 -19.95 37.24 -27.26
C PHE A 417 -18.88 38.26 -27.61
N THR A 418 -18.06 38.60 -26.62
CA THR A 418 -16.81 39.33 -26.81
C THR A 418 -15.73 38.36 -27.29
N THR A 419 -14.64 38.90 -27.84
CA THR A 419 -13.48 38.09 -28.24
C THR A 419 -12.93 37.23 -27.09
N GLU A 420 -13.02 37.72 -25.85
CA GLU A 420 -12.59 36.95 -24.68
C GLU A 420 -13.51 35.76 -24.39
N ASP A 421 -14.83 35.91 -24.56
CA ASP A 421 -15.77 34.79 -24.39
C ASP A 421 -15.55 33.71 -25.46
N GLU A 422 -15.40 34.15 -26.71
CA GLU A 422 -15.13 33.25 -27.84
C GLU A 422 -13.82 32.49 -27.63
N ASP A 423 -12.79 33.15 -27.11
CA ASP A 423 -11.51 32.50 -26.80
C ASP A 423 -11.64 31.47 -25.67
N VAL A 424 -12.39 31.77 -24.61
CA VAL A 424 -12.66 30.83 -23.50
C VAL A 424 -13.44 29.62 -23.99
N LEU A 425 -14.49 29.82 -24.79
CA LEU A 425 -15.30 28.73 -25.36
C LEU A 425 -14.50 27.90 -26.38
N ARG A 426 -13.60 28.52 -27.14
CA ARG A 426 -12.66 27.80 -28.02
C ARG A 426 -11.73 26.92 -27.20
N GLN A 427 -11.10 27.48 -26.16
CA GLN A 427 -10.21 26.71 -25.27
C GLN A 427 -10.95 25.56 -24.57
N LEU A 428 -12.21 25.78 -24.15
CA LEU A 428 -13.08 24.73 -23.59
C LEU A 428 -13.15 23.51 -24.53
N GLY A 429 -13.36 23.74 -25.82
CA GLY A 429 -13.43 22.68 -26.84
C GLY A 429 -12.14 21.85 -26.99
N GLU A 430 -10.99 22.37 -26.54
CA GLU A 430 -9.68 21.72 -26.68
C GLU A 430 -9.34 20.78 -25.51
N PHE A 431 -9.93 21.00 -24.32
CA PHE A 431 -9.60 20.22 -23.12
C PHE A 431 -9.88 18.72 -23.24
N PRO A 432 -11.02 18.25 -23.79
CA PRO A 432 -11.27 16.81 -23.91
C PRO A 432 -10.20 16.08 -24.74
N ALA A 433 -9.71 16.71 -25.82
CA ALA A 433 -8.66 16.15 -26.65
C ALA A 433 -7.31 16.14 -25.93
N ARG A 434 -6.92 17.25 -25.30
CA ARG A 434 -5.64 17.36 -24.55
C ARG A 434 -5.56 16.37 -23.39
N ILE A 435 -6.62 16.27 -22.58
CA ILE A 435 -6.67 15.32 -21.46
C ILE A 435 -6.71 13.88 -21.99
N GLY A 436 -7.53 13.62 -23.03
CA GLY A 436 -7.65 12.30 -23.62
C GLY A 436 -6.34 11.77 -24.20
N GLU A 437 -5.56 12.59 -24.91
CA GLU A 437 -4.25 12.22 -25.45
C GLU A 437 -3.28 11.79 -24.34
N LEU A 438 -3.26 12.50 -23.22
CA LEU A 438 -2.43 12.16 -22.08
C LEU A 438 -2.86 10.83 -21.43
N LEU A 439 -4.16 10.59 -21.32
CA LEU A 439 -4.69 9.33 -20.78
C LEU A 439 -4.41 8.12 -21.69
N GLU A 440 -4.48 8.29 -23.01
CA GLU A 440 -4.11 7.25 -23.99
C GLU A 440 -2.63 6.86 -23.93
N ASN A 441 -1.79 7.78 -23.47
CA ASN A 441 -0.36 7.58 -23.28
C ASN A 441 0.03 7.32 -21.81
N TYR A 442 -0.93 7.03 -20.94
CA TYR A 442 -0.73 6.69 -19.52
C TYR A 442 0.00 7.78 -18.70
N ARG A 443 -0.26 9.05 -19.02
CA ARG A 443 0.27 10.27 -18.38
C ARG A 443 -0.79 10.90 -17.47
N PHE A 444 -1.15 10.21 -16.41
CA PHE A 444 -2.29 10.55 -15.54
C PHE A 444 -2.07 11.85 -14.75
N ARG A 445 -0.86 12.07 -14.23
CA ARG A 445 -0.53 13.31 -13.51
C ARG A 445 -0.66 14.53 -14.41
N ASP A 446 -0.20 14.44 -15.65
CA ASP A 446 -0.28 15.53 -16.60
C ASP A 446 -1.73 15.75 -17.07
N ALA A 447 -2.49 14.66 -17.27
CA ALA A 447 -3.91 14.73 -17.58
C ALA A 447 -4.71 15.44 -16.47
N LEU A 448 -4.41 15.14 -15.20
CA LEU A 448 -5.01 15.82 -14.05
C LEU A 448 -4.61 17.31 -14.01
N ASN A 449 -3.36 17.64 -14.33
CA ASN A 449 -2.91 19.03 -14.40
C ASN A 449 -3.68 19.83 -15.46
N GLU A 450 -4.00 19.21 -16.60
CA GLU A 450 -4.82 19.85 -17.65
C GLU A 450 -6.28 20.03 -17.23
N LEU A 451 -6.85 19.07 -16.52
CA LEU A 451 -8.16 19.23 -15.88
C LEU A 451 -8.17 20.43 -14.91
N MET A 452 -7.11 20.62 -14.12
CA MET A 452 -6.99 21.77 -13.23
C MET A 452 -6.72 23.09 -13.98
N ASN A 453 -6.12 23.04 -15.18
CA ASN A 453 -5.99 24.22 -16.05
C ASN A 453 -7.35 24.73 -16.53
N LEU A 454 -8.33 23.84 -16.79
CA LEU A 454 -9.71 24.25 -17.08
C LEU A 454 -10.31 25.05 -15.93
N SER A 455 -10.04 24.64 -14.69
CA SER A 455 -10.51 25.35 -13.49
C SER A 455 -9.83 26.72 -13.33
N ARG A 456 -8.52 26.79 -13.63
CA ARG A 456 -7.77 28.06 -13.63
C ARG A 456 -8.31 29.02 -14.69
N LEU A 457 -8.64 28.52 -15.88
CA LEU A 457 -9.26 29.30 -16.96
C LEU A 457 -10.58 29.92 -16.49
N GLY A 458 -11.47 29.11 -15.90
CA GLY A 458 -12.75 29.58 -15.37
C GLY A 458 -12.62 30.59 -14.24
N ASN A 459 -11.71 30.34 -13.27
CA ASN A 459 -11.44 31.29 -12.19
C ASN A 459 -10.91 32.63 -12.72
N LYS A 460 -9.97 32.59 -13.67
CA LYS A 460 -9.42 33.80 -14.32
C LYS A 460 -10.53 34.57 -15.03
N TYR A 461 -11.33 33.90 -15.84
CA TYR A 461 -12.44 34.54 -16.55
C TYR A 461 -13.42 35.22 -15.61
N LEU A 462 -13.87 34.55 -14.53
CA LEU A 462 -14.71 35.20 -13.51
C LEU A 462 -14.02 36.37 -12.81
N ALA A 463 -12.71 36.27 -12.55
CA ALA A 463 -11.94 37.32 -11.90
C ALA A 463 -11.81 38.57 -12.78
N ASP A 464 -11.57 38.40 -14.07
CA ASP A 464 -11.37 39.52 -15.00
C ASP A 464 -12.70 40.20 -15.35
N GLN A 465 -13.79 39.44 -15.47
CA GLN A 465 -15.12 39.97 -15.82
C GLN A 465 -15.88 40.58 -14.63
N GLU A 466 -15.50 40.24 -13.40
CA GLU A 466 -16.10 40.73 -12.16
C GLU A 466 -17.66 40.77 -12.12
N PRO A 467 -18.38 39.66 -12.40
CA PRO A 467 -19.85 39.66 -12.52
C PRO A 467 -20.60 40.20 -11.28
N TRP A 468 -20.01 40.09 -10.08
CA TRP A 468 -20.59 40.66 -8.85
C TRP A 468 -20.57 42.20 -8.79
N LYS A 469 -19.72 42.85 -9.59
CA LYS A 469 -19.75 44.30 -9.80
C LYS A 469 -20.59 44.63 -11.04
N LEU A 470 -20.38 43.88 -12.12
CA LEU A 470 -20.98 44.12 -13.43
C LEU A 470 -22.51 44.09 -13.42
N ILE A 471 -23.11 43.23 -12.58
CA ILE A 471 -24.58 43.13 -12.43
C ILE A 471 -25.26 44.47 -12.09
N LYS A 472 -24.52 45.42 -11.48
CA LYS A 472 -25.05 46.73 -11.11
C LYS A 472 -25.15 47.70 -12.29
N THR A 473 -24.44 47.43 -13.38
CA THR A 473 -24.30 48.34 -14.53
C THR A 473 -24.75 47.70 -15.84
N ASP A 474 -24.57 46.38 -15.99
CA ASP A 474 -24.91 45.63 -17.20
C ASP A 474 -25.32 44.19 -16.84
N GLU A 475 -26.63 44.00 -16.66
CA GLU A 475 -27.23 42.70 -16.35
C GLU A 475 -27.11 41.71 -17.51
N ALA A 476 -27.26 42.18 -18.76
CA ALA A 476 -27.17 41.33 -19.95
C ALA A 476 -25.76 40.76 -20.12
N ARG A 477 -24.72 41.59 -19.96
CA ARG A 477 -23.33 41.13 -19.98
C ARG A 477 -23.04 40.16 -18.84
N THR A 478 -23.55 40.43 -17.64
CA THR A 478 -23.41 39.51 -16.50
C THR A 478 -24.03 38.14 -16.82
N GLY A 479 -25.18 38.13 -17.49
CA GLY A 479 -25.82 36.93 -18.03
C GLY A 479 -24.87 36.15 -18.93
N THR A 480 -24.27 36.80 -19.94
CA THR A 480 -23.30 36.15 -20.85
C THR A 480 -22.10 35.56 -20.09
N VAL A 481 -21.54 36.28 -19.11
CA VAL A 481 -20.39 35.81 -18.31
C VAL A 481 -20.74 34.56 -17.50
N LEU A 482 -21.91 34.56 -16.85
CA LEU A 482 -22.36 33.40 -16.09
C LEU A 482 -22.76 32.24 -17.00
N HIS A 483 -23.33 32.51 -18.17
CA HIS A 483 -23.59 31.50 -19.19
C HIS A 483 -22.29 30.76 -19.56
N VAL A 484 -21.25 31.48 -19.99
CA VAL A 484 -19.94 30.89 -20.34
C VAL A 484 -19.34 30.12 -19.17
N SER A 485 -19.41 30.69 -17.96
CA SER A 485 -18.91 30.03 -16.75
C SER A 485 -19.64 28.71 -16.43
N LEU A 486 -20.94 28.65 -16.72
CA LEU A 486 -21.74 27.43 -16.56
C LEU A 486 -21.40 26.37 -17.62
N GLN A 487 -21.06 26.76 -18.86
CA GLN A 487 -20.58 25.81 -19.87
C GLN A 487 -19.25 25.16 -19.46
N LEU A 488 -18.30 25.96 -18.97
CA LEU A 488 -17.06 25.45 -18.37
C LEU A 488 -17.35 24.51 -17.17
N THR A 489 -18.34 24.88 -16.34
CA THR A 489 -18.73 24.08 -15.18
C THR A 489 -19.37 22.75 -15.61
N ALA A 490 -20.16 22.74 -16.68
CA ALA A 490 -20.79 21.52 -17.22
C ALA A 490 -19.76 20.52 -17.76
N ALA A 491 -18.67 21.00 -18.35
CA ALA A 491 -17.58 20.16 -18.86
C ALA A 491 -16.98 19.24 -17.79
N PHE A 492 -16.88 19.74 -16.55
CA PHE A 492 -16.38 18.98 -15.42
C PHE A 492 -17.26 17.78 -15.04
N VAL A 493 -18.56 17.77 -15.38
CA VAL A 493 -19.43 16.60 -15.10
C VAL A 493 -18.90 15.35 -15.78
N THR A 494 -18.34 15.48 -16.99
CA THR A 494 -17.73 14.39 -17.74
C THR A 494 -16.23 14.28 -17.47
N LEU A 495 -15.49 15.40 -17.50
CA LEU A 495 -14.02 15.36 -17.42
C LEU A 495 -13.47 15.06 -16.01
N LEU A 496 -14.23 15.33 -14.94
CA LEU A 496 -13.84 14.93 -13.59
C LEU A 496 -14.02 13.43 -13.37
N GLU A 497 -14.96 12.77 -14.04
CA GLU A 497 -15.42 11.43 -13.68
C GLU A 497 -14.29 10.38 -13.58
N PRO A 498 -13.28 10.36 -14.47
CA PRO A 498 -12.18 9.42 -14.32
C PRO A 498 -11.35 9.64 -13.05
N PHE A 499 -11.19 10.89 -12.64
CA PHE A 499 -10.32 11.27 -11.53
C PHE A 499 -11.08 11.29 -10.19
N LEU A 500 -12.24 11.97 -10.17
CA LEU A 500 -13.05 12.33 -9.00
C LEU A 500 -14.53 11.99 -9.27
N PRO A 501 -14.90 10.71 -9.29
CA PRO A 501 -16.25 10.27 -9.68
C PRO A 501 -17.36 10.78 -8.75
N GLU A 502 -17.11 10.93 -7.44
CA GLU A 502 -18.14 11.42 -6.51
C GLU A 502 -18.40 12.92 -6.70
N ALA A 503 -17.33 13.69 -6.91
CA ALA A 503 -17.39 15.12 -7.21
C ALA A 503 -18.07 15.36 -8.56
N ALA A 504 -17.78 14.56 -9.58
CA ALA A 504 -18.46 14.60 -10.87
C ALA A 504 -19.97 14.35 -10.72
N ALA A 505 -20.36 13.32 -9.96
CA ALA A 505 -21.77 13.00 -9.71
C ALA A 505 -22.47 14.10 -8.88
N ARG A 506 -21.80 14.67 -7.88
CA ARG A 506 -22.31 15.79 -7.09
C ARG A 506 -22.52 17.03 -7.95
N LEU A 507 -21.58 17.30 -8.85
CA LEU A 507 -21.68 18.41 -9.81
C LEU A 507 -22.83 18.21 -10.78
N GLY A 508 -22.99 17.01 -11.35
CA GLY A 508 -24.13 16.68 -12.21
C GLY A 508 -25.48 16.95 -11.51
N ARG A 509 -25.60 16.57 -10.23
CA ARG A 509 -26.80 16.91 -9.43
C ARG A 509 -26.99 18.41 -9.26
N MET A 510 -25.94 19.18 -8.93
CA MET A 510 -26.02 20.64 -8.77
C MET A 510 -26.44 21.34 -10.07
N LEU A 511 -25.94 20.85 -11.22
CA LEU A 511 -26.27 21.40 -12.52
C LEU A 511 -27.57 20.83 -13.10
N ASN A 512 -28.20 19.86 -12.44
CA ASN A 512 -29.35 19.12 -12.94
C ASN A 512 -29.09 18.57 -14.36
N THR A 513 -27.93 17.96 -14.57
CA THR A 513 -27.49 17.40 -15.85
C THR A 513 -26.83 16.04 -15.65
N GLU A 514 -26.95 15.19 -16.65
CA GLU A 514 -26.30 13.88 -16.68
C GLU A 514 -24.91 13.98 -17.31
N LYS A 515 -24.06 12.98 -17.06
CA LYS A 515 -22.76 12.89 -17.72
C LYS A 515 -22.96 12.62 -19.22
N GLY A 516 -22.28 13.42 -20.05
CA GLY A 516 -22.25 13.24 -21.50
C GLY A 516 -21.15 12.26 -21.94
N THR A 517 -20.95 12.17 -23.26
CA THR A 517 -19.79 11.47 -23.81
C THR A 517 -18.53 12.33 -23.75
N TRP A 518 -17.36 11.69 -23.74
CA TRP A 518 -16.07 12.40 -23.63
C TRP A 518 -15.85 13.46 -24.73
N PRO A 519 -16.13 13.20 -26.02
CA PRO A 519 -15.96 14.20 -27.07
C PRO A 519 -16.92 15.40 -26.94
N GLU A 520 -18.06 15.21 -26.27
CA GLU A 520 -19.08 16.25 -26.09
C GLU A 520 -18.83 17.13 -24.87
N ALA A 521 -17.89 16.75 -24.00
CA ALA A 521 -17.62 17.48 -22.76
C ALA A 521 -17.15 18.93 -22.97
N GLY A 522 -16.56 19.23 -24.13
CA GLY A 522 -16.11 20.58 -24.50
C GLY A 522 -17.14 21.41 -25.26
N ARG A 523 -18.41 20.98 -25.33
CA ARG A 523 -19.45 21.72 -26.06
C ARG A 523 -19.78 23.05 -25.39
N PRO A 524 -19.89 24.16 -26.16
CA PRO A 524 -20.20 25.48 -25.61
C PRO A 524 -21.70 25.68 -25.31
N ASP A 525 -22.53 24.66 -25.49
CA ASP A 525 -23.99 24.69 -25.34
C ASP A 525 -24.54 23.53 -24.49
N ALA A 526 -23.69 22.93 -23.64
CA ALA A 526 -24.05 21.81 -22.77
C ALA A 526 -25.23 22.13 -21.82
N LEU A 527 -25.36 23.38 -21.38
CA LEU A 527 -26.50 23.85 -20.58
C LEU A 527 -27.31 24.89 -21.37
N PRO A 528 -28.54 24.59 -21.81
CA PRO A 528 -29.33 25.52 -22.61
C PRO A 528 -29.85 26.69 -21.77
N THR A 529 -30.09 27.83 -22.42
CA THR A 529 -30.75 28.99 -21.80
C THR A 529 -32.07 28.61 -21.15
N GLY A 530 -32.32 29.10 -19.93
CA GLY A 530 -33.51 28.80 -19.14
C GLY A 530 -33.48 27.47 -18.40
N HIS A 531 -32.43 26.66 -18.59
CA HIS A 531 -32.22 25.44 -17.79
C HIS A 531 -32.12 25.75 -16.30
N GLN A 532 -32.82 24.98 -15.48
CA GLN A 532 -32.89 25.21 -14.03
C GLN A 532 -31.83 24.37 -13.30
N LEU A 533 -30.91 25.07 -12.62
CA LEU A 533 -29.95 24.46 -11.71
C LEU A 533 -30.65 24.00 -10.43
N ALA A 534 -30.11 22.95 -9.81
CA ALA A 534 -30.52 22.50 -8.48
C ALA A 534 -29.85 23.34 -7.38
N GLU A 535 -30.10 23.00 -6.11
CA GLU A 535 -29.51 23.71 -4.97
C GLU A 535 -27.98 23.67 -4.99
N ALA A 536 -27.36 24.80 -4.65
CA ALA A 536 -25.91 24.92 -4.58
C ALA A 536 -25.37 24.14 -3.37
N ALA A 537 -24.32 23.34 -3.58
CA ALA A 537 -23.58 22.65 -2.53
C ALA A 537 -22.07 22.86 -2.69
N LEU A 538 -21.30 22.54 -1.65
CA LEU A 538 -19.84 22.51 -1.73
C LEU A 538 -19.39 21.19 -2.36
N LEU A 539 -18.48 21.26 -3.33
CA LEU A 539 -17.82 20.07 -3.88
C LEU A 539 -16.83 19.46 -2.90
N PHE A 540 -16.05 20.32 -2.22
CA PHE A 540 -14.98 19.91 -1.32
C PHE A 540 -15.04 20.75 -0.03
N THR A 541 -14.60 20.16 1.07
CA THR A 541 -14.48 20.82 2.38
C THR A 541 -13.01 20.94 2.76
N LYS A 542 -12.68 21.98 3.54
CA LYS A 542 -11.32 22.12 4.05
C LYS A 542 -10.98 20.98 5.03
N ILE A 543 -9.72 20.59 5.02
CA ILE A 543 -9.13 19.67 5.98
C ILE A 543 -8.40 20.52 7.01
N GLU A 544 -8.84 20.42 8.26
CA GLU A 544 -8.31 21.20 9.38
C GLU A 544 -6.97 20.62 9.88
N ASP A 545 -6.10 21.50 10.39
CA ASP A 545 -4.76 21.13 10.87
C ASP A 545 -4.80 20.01 11.91
N ALA A 546 -5.76 20.07 12.85
CA ALA A 546 -5.94 19.05 13.89
C ALA A 546 -6.19 17.64 13.32
N THR A 547 -6.85 17.53 12.15
CA THR A 547 -7.09 16.22 11.51
C THR A 547 -5.79 15.62 10.97
N VAL A 548 -4.95 16.48 10.38
CA VAL A 548 -3.63 16.10 9.86
C VAL A 548 -2.67 15.75 10.98
N GLU A 549 -2.63 16.56 12.04
CA GLU A 549 -1.78 16.33 13.21
C GLU A 549 -2.07 14.99 13.87
N ALA A 550 -3.35 14.60 13.97
CA ALA A 550 -3.74 13.29 14.49
C ALA A 550 -3.18 12.12 13.65
N GLN A 551 -3.21 12.24 12.33
CA GLN A 551 -2.69 11.22 11.43
C GLN A 551 -1.17 11.12 11.46
N VAL A 552 -0.48 12.27 11.54
CA VAL A 552 0.98 12.30 11.73
C VAL A 552 1.35 11.67 13.07
N GLN A 553 0.62 11.99 14.14
CA GLN A 553 0.88 11.41 15.47
C GLN A 553 0.70 9.88 15.47
N LYS A 554 -0.33 9.35 14.79
CA LYS A 554 -0.55 7.90 14.61
C LYS A 554 0.66 7.20 13.97
N LEU A 555 1.29 7.85 12.97
CA LEU A 555 2.52 7.34 12.36
C LEU A 555 3.71 7.42 13.32
N LEU A 556 3.90 8.54 14.03
CA LEU A 556 4.97 8.70 15.01
C LEU A 556 4.88 7.68 16.15
N ASP A 557 3.67 7.40 16.63
CA ASP A 557 3.42 6.39 17.66
C ASP A 557 3.80 4.99 17.17
N THR A 558 3.48 4.68 15.91
CA THR A 558 3.88 3.43 15.26
C THR A 558 5.40 3.33 15.14
N LYS A 559 6.07 4.42 14.74
CA LYS A 559 7.54 4.47 14.66
C LYS A 559 8.18 4.22 16.02
N LYS A 560 7.69 4.89 17.07
CA LYS A 560 8.16 4.68 18.45
C LYS A 560 7.90 3.25 18.94
N ALA A 561 6.75 2.67 18.63
CA ALA A 561 6.45 1.28 18.99
C ALA A 561 7.41 0.29 18.31
N ASN A 562 7.74 0.52 17.04
CA ASN A 562 8.72 -0.28 16.31
C ASN A 562 10.14 -0.14 16.90
N GLU A 563 10.54 1.07 17.26
CA GLU A 563 11.85 1.33 17.90
C GLU A 563 11.95 0.62 19.25
N LEU A 564 10.88 0.63 20.06
CA LEU A 564 10.80 -0.10 21.32
C LEU A 564 10.83 -1.62 21.11
N ALA A 565 10.11 -2.13 20.11
CA ALA A 565 10.10 -3.56 19.79
C ALA A 565 11.44 -4.06 19.23
N ALA A 566 12.20 -3.18 18.57
CA ALA A 566 13.54 -3.47 18.03
C ALA A 566 14.67 -3.25 19.06
N ALA A 567 14.37 -2.74 20.26
CA ALA A 567 15.38 -2.47 21.27
C ALA A 567 16.04 -3.77 21.74
N VAL A 568 17.31 -3.95 21.39
CA VAL A 568 18.11 -5.09 21.83
C VAL A 568 18.56 -4.84 23.27
N SER A 569 18.37 -5.82 24.15
CA SER A 569 18.89 -5.75 25.52
C SER A 569 20.38 -5.47 25.50
N ALA A 570 20.87 -4.66 26.44
CA ALA A 570 22.31 -4.43 26.58
C ALA A 570 23.06 -5.78 26.60
N PRO A 571 24.19 -5.90 25.89
CA PRO A 571 24.97 -7.13 25.89
C PRO A 571 25.30 -7.51 27.33
N ALA A 572 25.26 -8.82 27.62
CA ALA A 572 25.67 -9.32 28.92
C ALA A 572 27.06 -8.77 29.28
N LYS A 573 27.24 -8.33 30.52
CA LYS A 573 28.58 -8.00 31.03
C LYS A 573 29.40 -9.29 31.09
N ASP A 574 30.73 -9.13 31.14
CA ASP A 574 31.65 -10.25 31.32
C ASP A 574 31.26 -11.11 32.52
N ASP A 575 31.46 -12.42 32.40
CA ASP A 575 31.17 -13.39 33.46
C ASP A 575 31.95 -13.05 34.74
N ILE A 576 31.28 -13.14 35.89
CA ILE A 576 31.89 -13.03 37.22
C ILE A 576 31.89 -14.39 37.92
N SER A 577 32.86 -14.64 38.79
CA SER A 577 32.89 -15.85 39.60
C SER A 577 31.81 -15.83 40.68
N PHE A 578 31.39 -17.01 41.12
CA PHE A 578 30.45 -17.14 42.23
C PHE A 578 31.01 -16.52 43.53
N GLU A 579 32.33 -16.60 43.76
CA GLU A 579 32.92 -15.94 44.94
C GLU A 579 32.79 -14.42 44.85
N GLN A 580 32.95 -13.83 43.65
CA GLN A 580 32.74 -12.39 43.44
C GLN A 580 31.30 -12.00 43.76
N PHE A 581 30.31 -12.78 43.34
CA PHE A 581 28.91 -12.56 43.71
C PHE A 581 28.70 -12.65 45.23
N GLN A 582 29.24 -13.68 45.89
CA GLN A 582 29.13 -13.85 47.34
C GLN A 582 29.74 -12.69 48.14
N THR A 583 30.67 -11.93 47.56
CA THR A 583 31.18 -10.73 48.22
C THR A 583 30.16 -9.60 48.29
N MET A 584 29.10 -9.60 47.47
CA MET A 584 28.09 -8.53 47.45
C MET A 584 27.05 -8.72 48.56
N ASP A 585 26.85 -7.70 49.40
CA ASP A 585 25.81 -7.71 50.45
C ASP A 585 24.52 -7.10 49.89
N LEU A 586 23.71 -7.95 49.28
CA LEU A 586 22.40 -7.60 48.73
C LEU A 586 21.29 -7.96 49.72
N ARG A 587 20.44 -7.00 50.07
CA ARG A 587 19.32 -7.20 51.01
C ARG A 587 18.04 -6.55 50.55
N ILE A 588 16.92 -7.08 51.02
CA ILE A 588 15.60 -6.43 50.90
C ILE A 588 15.36 -5.55 52.12
N GLY A 589 15.05 -4.28 51.88
CA GLY A 589 14.70 -3.31 52.92
C GLY A 589 13.34 -2.67 52.68
N THR A 590 12.76 -2.09 53.72
CA THR A 590 11.49 -1.33 53.62
C THR A 590 11.78 0.15 53.74
N ILE A 591 11.28 0.96 52.81
CA ILE A 591 11.45 2.42 52.86
C ILE A 591 10.55 2.97 53.97
N VAL A 592 11.13 3.54 55.01
CA VAL A 592 10.40 4.12 56.15
C VAL A 592 10.24 5.64 56.05
N ALA A 593 11.09 6.30 55.27
CA ALA A 593 10.93 7.71 54.92
C ALA A 593 11.55 8.00 53.54
N ALA A 594 10.96 8.94 52.81
CA ALA A 594 11.47 9.41 51.52
C ALA A 594 11.26 10.93 51.42
N GLU A 595 12.32 11.66 51.07
CA GLU A 595 12.33 13.13 51.02
C GLU A 595 13.08 13.61 49.77
N LYS A 596 12.64 14.75 49.19
CA LYS A 596 13.40 15.39 48.11
C LYS A 596 14.66 16.05 48.66
N VAL A 597 15.80 15.85 48.00
CA VAL A 597 17.05 16.51 48.38
C VAL A 597 17.02 17.98 47.95
N ALA A 598 17.36 18.90 48.85
CA ALA A 598 17.37 20.33 48.55
C ALA A 598 18.35 20.66 47.42
N LYS A 599 17.98 21.65 46.58
CA LYS A 599 18.80 22.14 45.44
C LYS A 599 19.05 21.12 44.31
N THR A 600 18.18 20.10 44.17
CA THR A 600 18.19 19.17 43.03
C THR A 600 16.77 18.66 42.73
N LYS A 601 16.47 18.43 41.45
CA LYS A 601 15.20 17.82 41.01
C LYS A 601 15.31 16.31 40.78
N LYS A 602 16.52 15.75 40.87
CA LYS A 602 16.81 14.35 40.49
C LYS A 602 16.99 13.39 41.66
N LEU A 603 17.22 13.89 42.88
CA LEU A 603 17.60 13.03 44.01
C LEU A 603 16.52 12.94 45.08
N LEU A 604 16.27 11.72 45.55
CA LEU A 604 15.53 11.43 46.79
C LEU A 604 16.51 10.93 47.86
N LYS A 605 16.28 11.35 49.10
CA LYS A 605 16.86 10.79 50.32
C LYS A 605 15.88 9.79 50.88
N LEU A 606 16.30 8.54 50.97
CA LEU A 606 15.50 7.43 51.48
C LEU A 606 16.10 6.96 52.81
N SER A 607 15.25 6.75 53.81
CA SER A 607 15.59 5.97 55.00
C SER A 607 15.02 4.58 54.83
N VAL A 608 15.89 3.57 54.78
CA VAL A 608 15.52 2.18 54.48
C VAL A 608 15.81 1.32 55.70
N ASP A 609 14.78 0.71 56.26
CA ASP A 609 14.89 -0.32 57.29
C ASP A 609 15.38 -1.62 56.66
N LEU A 610 16.52 -2.10 57.14
CA LEU A 610 17.20 -3.32 56.70
C LEU A 610 17.39 -4.30 57.86
N GLY A 611 16.60 -4.16 58.93
CA GLY A 611 16.67 -5.03 60.12
C GLY A 611 17.87 -4.76 61.02
N PHE A 612 18.54 -3.61 60.88
CA PHE A 612 19.58 -3.12 61.80
C PHE A 612 18.96 -2.26 62.90
N ASP A 613 19.76 -1.90 63.91
CA ASP A 613 19.33 -1.03 65.02
C ASP A 613 18.87 0.37 64.52
N GLU A 614 19.44 0.85 63.42
CA GLU A 614 19.05 2.12 62.77
C GLU A 614 18.84 1.94 61.24
N PRO A 615 17.82 2.60 60.65
CA PRO A 615 17.63 2.63 59.19
C PRO A 615 18.82 3.27 58.45
N ARG A 616 19.18 2.73 57.29
CA ARG A 616 20.24 3.30 56.44
C ARG A 616 19.73 4.47 55.61
N THR A 617 20.55 5.50 55.46
CA THR A 617 20.28 6.60 54.53
C THR A 617 20.84 6.27 53.15
N ILE A 618 19.99 6.30 52.12
CA ILE A 618 20.35 6.06 50.72
C ILE A 618 19.89 7.26 49.89
N VAL A 619 20.78 7.81 49.07
CA VAL A 619 20.46 8.89 48.14
C VAL A 619 20.40 8.33 46.71
N SER A 620 19.24 8.44 46.06
CA SER A 620 18.99 7.82 44.75
C SER A 620 18.46 8.82 43.71
N GLY A 621 18.86 8.63 42.45
CA GLY A 621 18.56 9.45 41.26
C GLY A 621 17.14 9.33 40.71
N ILE A 622 16.15 9.07 41.55
CA ILE A 622 14.84 8.54 41.12
C ILE A 622 13.69 9.55 41.22
N ALA A 623 13.99 10.81 41.54
CA ALA A 623 12.95 11.81 41.80
C ALA A 623 12.13 12.21 40.56
N GLU A 624 12.60 11.88 39.36
CA GLU A 624 11.90 12.08 38.08
C GLU A 624 10.94 10.92 37.76
N HIS A 625 11.09 9.77 38.42
CA HIS A 625 10.30 8.56 38.19
C HIS A 625 9.30 8.26 39.33
N PHE A 626 9.60 8.70 40.56
CA PHE A 626 8.78 8.40 41.73
C PHE A 626 8.49 9.63 42.59
N LEU A 627 7.27 9.68 43.10
CA LEU A 627 6.88 10.60 44.16
C LEU A 627 7.31 10.02 45.53
N PRO A 628 7.91 10.81 46.44
CA PRO A 628 8.39 10.31 47.74
C PRO A 628 7.33 9.56 48.54
N GLU A 629 6.11 10.06 48.57
CA GLU A 629 4.97 9.49 49.28
C GLU A 629 4.58 8.09 48.78
N ALA A 630 4.79 7.80 47.49
CA ALA A 630 4.49 6.49 46.91
C ALA A 630 5.53 5.43 47.27
N LEU A 631 6.72 5.84 47.74
CA LEU A 631 7.82 4.94 48.10
C LEU A 631 7.75 4.46 49.55
N VAL A 632 7.12 5.21 50.45
CA VAL A 632 7.03 4.83 51.86
C VAL A 632 6.22 3.54 52.01
N GLY A 633 6.77 2.55 52.70
CA GLY A 633 6.20 1.22 52.88
C GLY A 633 6.54 0.22 51.76
N GLN A 634 7.16 0.66 50.67
CA GLN A 634 7.61 -0.24 49.60
C GLN A 634 8.84 -1.03 50.03
N GLN A 635 8.88 -2.31 49.64
CA GLN A 635 10.09 -3.13 49.78
C GLN A 635 10.97 -2.96 48.56
N VAL A 636 12.28 -2.87 48.77
CA VAL A 636 13.27 -2.59 47.72
C VAL A 636 14.55 -3.38 47.93
N GLN A 637 15.22 -3.72 46.84
CA GLN A 637 16.54 -4.34 46.87
C GLN A 637 17.65 -3.29 47.00
N VAL A 638 18.58 -3.55 47.91
CA VAL A 638 19.70 -2.64 48.25
C VAL A 638 21.01 -3.40 48.23
N LEU A 639 22.03 -2.82 47.59
CA LEU A 639 23.43 -3.22 47.73
C LEU A 639 24.10 -2.40 48.85
N LEU A 640 24.58 -3.07 49.89
CA LEU A 640 24.98 -2.43 51.15
C LEU A 640 26.48 -2.23 51.31
N ASN A 641 27.30 -3.13 50.80
CA ASN A 641 28.73 -3.13 51.06
C ASN A 641 29.54 -2.31 50.03
N LEU A 642 28.91 -1.31 49.41
CA LEU A 642 29.62 -0.24 48.72
C LEU A 642 30.16 0.77 49.73
N ALA A 643 31.33 1.35 49.45
CA ALA A 643 31.87 2.43 50.27
C ALA A 643 30.89 3.60 50.35
N PRO A 644 30.58 4.14 51.55
CA PRO A 644 29.69 5.28 51.68
C PRO A 644 30.16 6.47 50.85
N ARG A 645 29.22 7.11 50.16
CA ARG A 645 29.52 8.26 49.28
C ARG A 645 28.74 9.49 49.73
N GLU A 646 29.42 10.62 49.85
CA GLU A 646 28.75 11.90 50.08
C GLU A 646 28.13 12.40 48.78
N ILE A 647 26.81 12.58 48.78
CA ILE A 647 26.03 13.06 47.64
C ILE A 647 25.26 14.29 48.12
N LYS A 648 25.66 15.47 47.62
CA LYS A 648 25.04 16.77 47.98
C LYS A 648 24.98 17.03 49.50
N GLY A 649 26.04 16.67 50.24
CA GLY A 649 26.12 16.87 51.70
C GLY A 649 25.39 15.81 52.53
N ILE A 650 24.85 14.76 51.90
CA ILE A 650 24.20 13.63 52.56
C ILE A 650 25.07 12.40 52.32
N GLN A 651 25.42 11.69 53.40
CA GLN A 651 26.18 10.44 53.30
C GLN A 651 25.24 9.29 52.90
N SER A 652 25.38 8.78 51.67
CA SER A 652 24.65 7.61 51.18
C SER A 652 25.39 6.33 51.56
N GLN A 653 24.69 5.39 52.20
CA GLN A 653 25.25 4.16 52.79
C GLN A 653 24.65 2.90 52.14
N GLY A 654 24.53 2.93 50.81
CA GLY A 654 24.00 1.84 50.01
C GLY A 654 23.56 2.33 48.63
N MET A 655 23.19 1.39 47.77
CA MET A 655 22.65 1.65 46.43
C MET A 655 21.33 0.90 46.24
N LEU A 656 20.29 1.63 45.82
CA LEU A 656 19.01 1.06 45.42
C LEU A 656 19.15 0.39 44.06
N LEU A 657 18.70 -0.86 43.92
CA LEU A 657 18.68 -1.57 42.65
C LEU A 657 17.28 -1.50 42.01
N MET A 658 17.25 -1.21 40.71
CA MET A 658 16.04 -1.02 39.92
C MET A 658 16.22 -1.65 38.55
N ALA A 659 15.11 -2.06 37.94
CA ALA A 659 15.08 -2.39 36.52
C ALA A 659 14.98 -1.09 35.71
N GLU A 660 15.75 -0.98 34.63
CA GLU A 660 15.67 0.11 33.65
C GLU A 660 15.16 -0.49 32.33
N ASN A 661 14.02 0.01 31.87
CA ASN A 661 13.45 -0.38 30.58
C ASN A 661 14.20 0.30 29.43
N ALA A 662 14.00 -0.18 28.19
CA ALA A 662 14.64 0.38 26.99
C ALA A 662 14.31 1.87 26.75
N ASP A 663 13.21 2.36 27.32
CA ASP A 663 12.78 3.77 27.29
C ASP A 663 13.34 4.61 28.46
N GLY A 664 14.20 4.03 29.31
CA GLY A 664 14.80 4.66 30.48
C GLY A 664 13.89 4.73 31.71
N VAL A 665 12.71 4.10 31.68
CA VAL A 665 11.81 4.06 32.85
C VAL A 665 12.38 3.12 33.91
N LEU A 666 12.52 3.63 35.13
CA LEU A 666 12.99 2.86 36.30
C LEU A 666 11.82 2.22 37.05
N SER A 667 11.95 0.93 37.36
CA SER A 667 10.99 0.14 38.14
C SER A 667 11.65 -0.43 39.40
N LEU A 668 10.93 -0.43 40.53
CA LEU A 668 11.42 -1.03 41.78
C LEU A 668 11.54 -2.55 41.64
N MET A 669 12.65 -3.10 42.12
CA MET A 669 12.83 -4.55 42.28
C MET A 669 12.29 -4.96 43.65
N GLN A 670 11.19 -5.71 43.67
CA GLN A 670 10.48 -6.11 44.89
C GLN A 670 10.31 -7.64 44.96
N PRO A 671 10.31 -8.23 46.18
CA PRO A 671 9.91 -9.62 46.33
C PRO A 671 8.42 -9.80 46.00
N SER A 672 8.05 -10.97 45.48
CA SER A 672 6.65 -11.30 45.14
C SER A 672 5.72 -11.39 46.36
N SER A 673 6.29 -11.48 47.56
CA SER A 673 5.58 -11.44 48.84
C SER A 673 6.41 -10.70 49.89
N ALA A 674 5.75 -10.15 50.91
CA ALA A 674 6.43 -9.38 51.94
C ALA A 674 7.46 -10.24 52.71
N VAL A 675 8.71 -9.79 52.76
CA VAL A 675 9.79 -10.45 53.51
C VAL A 675 10.25 -9.62 54.69
N ARG A 676 10.97 -10.22 55.63
CA ARG A 676 11.55 -9.49 56.77
C ARG A 676 12.58 -8.47 56.28
N PRO A 677 12.56 -7.20 56.74
CA PRO A 677 13.63 -6.24 56.48
C PRO A 677 15.00 -6.83 56.84
N GLY A 678 15.96 -6.71 55.93
CA GLY A 678 17.29 -7.28 56.08
C GLY A 678 17.46 -8.70 55.54
N SER A 679 16.42 -9.30 54.93
CA SER A 679 16.54 -10.59 54.25
C SER A 679 17.60 -10.50 53.14
N SER A 680 18.56 -11.42 53.16
CA SER A 680 19.63 -11.50 52.14
C SER A 680 19.08 -12.03 50.82
N VAL A 681 19.57 -11.47 49.72
CA VAL A 681 19.36 -12.01 48.37
C VAL A 681 20.49 -13.01 48.13
N ALA A 682 20.13 -14.30 48.02
CA ALA A 682 21.05 -15.43 47.95
C ALA A 682 21.00 -16.14 46.60
#